data_AF-T0HXK5-F1
#
_entry.id   AF-T0HXK5-F1
#
_cell.length_a   1.000
_cell.length_b   1.000
_cell.length_c   1.000
_cell.angle_alpha   90.00
_cell.angle_beta   90.00
_cell.angle_gamma   90.00
#
_symmetry.space_group_name_H-M   'P 1'
#
loop_
_entity.id
_entity.type
_entity.pdbx_description
1 polymer ?
#
loop_
_entity_poly.entity_id
_entity_poly.type
_entity_poly.pdbx_seq_one_letter_code
_entity_poly.pdbx_strand_id
1 'polypeptide(L)'
;MRNRISLRRCSLWLVLALSVSTSVSAQEGEDHAAHHGGDTGTASMPTGGAMSAPAVPGSTDMAKMMDSMMERMINGEGENEHGHDSRRSAFFSQLLAFPALDEAARQRVASQASERVNTGLAMINAASAEGARATTVSARLDAARRMREGTDMFRAGSAAQGAIGGLQPPQDVGLSWFRDQLDLDEPSPGHANHWFGISPSHLLLMIFLALVSATLIALQMFRLRRIGAIVGGGAVKSPASASPVAAPIAGKLAAPSAPDVVALAPSNAAPPAGASLRKPKSWAGQLRVVQIVRETPTVLTFRLADPAADRLPFDFLPGQFLQVEVEPEDGKTARRSYTIASSPTQRAYVELTVKREEQGVVSRHLHDKVSAGDLLKVSGPFGAFTFTGTDAQSIVLIAGGVGITPMMSVLRYLTDTAWDGDIFFFYGARSTEEFVFRDEIERLERRFANLHVIAAMQRSPGTVWMGPEGPITREMILAAVPEIASRRIHMCGPPAMMGAMRTILAELGVPEAQVHTEAFGPASLPADADELEVKPASPPAQDQPAGPAVAPSTVTFSVSGVSAALPANETVLEAAEGAGVEIPYACRVGQCGVCVVKLLEGEVTMEVETGLAPSDKEQGYVLACQAKGTGTPLVVEA
;
A
#
# COMPACT_ATOMS: atom_id res chain seq x y z
N MET A 1 55.66 33.67 47.31
CA MET A 1 56.51 32.49 46.98
C MET A 1 55.74 31.23 47.30
N ARG A 2 55.89 30.14 46.51
CA ARG A 2 55.25 28.81 46.67
C ARG A 2 53.70 28.80 46.69
N ASN A 3 52.98 27.91 46.00
CA ASN A 3 53.33 26.93 44.97
C ASN A 3 52.27 26.96 43.86
N ARG A 4 52.69 26.84 42.59
CA ARG A 4 51.85 26.34 41.48
C ARG A 4 52.22 24.87 41.26
N ILE A 5 51.25 23.96 41.08
CA ILE A 5 51.37 22.70 40.30
C ILE A 5 50.01 21.95 40.32
N SER A 6 49.77 21.12 39.30
CA SER A 6 48.72 20.08 39.23
C SER A 6 47.24 20.49 39.22
N LEU A 7 46.73 20.89 38.05
CA LEU A 7 45.31 20.68 37.68
C LEU A 7 45.08 20.38 36.17
N ARG A 8 46.16 20.13 35.41
CA ARG A 8 46.14 19.82 33.95
C ARG A 8 46.46 18.34 33.63
N ARG A 9 46.02 17.39 34.46
CA ARG A 9 46.27 15.94 34.22
C ARG A 9 45.07 15.00 34.34
N CYS A 10 43.90 15.45 34.80
CA CYS A 10 42.70 14.60 34.87
C CYS A 10 41.88 14.56 33.56
N SER A 11 42.13 15.49 32.62
CA SER A 11 41.35 15.63 31.38
C SER A 11 41.87 14.79 30.19
N LEU A 12 42.72 13.78 30.43
CA LEU A 12 43.38 13.00 29.37
C LEU A 12 43.10 11.48 29.42
N TRP A 13 42.25 11.03 30.35
CA TRP A 13 41.96 9.60 30.58
C TRP A 13 40.55 9.15 30.16
N LEU A 14 39.72 10.05 29.60
CA LEU A 14 38.32 9.76 29.24
C LEU A 14 38.06 9.68 27.72
N VAL A 15 39.11 9.71 26.90
CA VAL A 15 39.02 9.78 25.42
C VAL A 15 39.58 8.51 24.75
N LEU A 16 40.14 7.57 25.53
CA LEU A 16 40.87 6.40 25.02
C LEU A 16 40.14 5.06 25.29
N ALA A 17 38.79 5.07 25.20
CA ALA A 17 37.95 3.91 25.56
C ALA A 17 36.86 3.55 24.54
N LEU A 18 36.76 4.25 23.40
CA LEU A 18 35.86 3.91 22.28
C LEU A 18 36.63 3.85 20.97
N SER A 19 37.51 2.85 20.84
CA SER A 19 38.27 2.59 19.60
C SER A 19 38.80 1.15 19.52
N VAL A 20 37.89 0.16 19.46
CA VAL A 20 38.19 -1.19 18.97
C VAL A 20 37.08 -1.57 17.99
N SER A 21 37.47 -2.04 16.80
CA SER A 21 36.59 -2.20 15.65
C SER A 21 36.04 -3.61 15.51
N THR A 22 34.87 -3.73 14.87
CA THR A 22 34.63 -4.79 13.88
C THR A 22 34.28 -4.14 12.56
N SER A 23 34.80 -4.71 11.46
CA SER A 23 34.59 -4.23 10.10
C SER A 23 34.27 -5.45 9.23
N VAL A 24 33.15 -5.38 8.50
CA VAL A 24 32.78 -6.36 7.47
C VAL A 24 32.37 -5.55 6.25
N SER A 25 32.79 -6.00 5.06
CA SER A 25 32.52 -5.32 3.79
C SER A 25 31.68 -6.19 2.87
N ALA A 26 30.84 -5.50 2.10
CA ALA A 26 29.99 -5.89 0.98
C ALA A 26 30.32 -7.19 0.21
N GLN A 27 29.26 -7.77 -0.37
CA GLN A 27 29.26 -8.07 -1.80
C GLN A 27 27.86 -7.94 -2.43
N GLU A 28 27.80 -7.86 -3.75
CA GLU A 28 26.63 -7.59 -4.60
C GLU A 28 26.11 -8.86 -5.30
N GLY A 29 24.95 -8.75 -5.98
CA GLY A 29 24.30 -9.78 -6.80
C GLY A 29 22.81 -9.90 -6.44
N GLU A 30 21.84 -9.38 -7.20
CA GLU A 30 21.42 -9.63 -8.60
C GLU A 30 20.64 -10.94 -8.83
N ASP A 31 19.64 -10.80 -9.70
CA ASP A 31 18.94 -11.80 -10.52
C ASP A 31 17.93 -12.81 -9.92
N HIS A 32 16.67 -12.38 -10.09
CA HIS A 32 15.60 -13.08 -10.82
C HIS A 32 14.82 -14.25 -10.18
N ALA A 33 13.54 -13.94 -9.95
CA ALA A 33 12.44 -14.90 -9.82
C ALA A 33 12.20 -15.71 -11.10
N ALA A 34 11.65 -16.93 -10.96
CA ALA A 34 10.90 -17.60 -12.02
C ALA A 34 9.94 -18.71 -11.51
N HIS A 35 8.82 -18.85 -12.24
CA HIS A 35 7.96 -20.04 -12.44
C HIS A 35 6.89 -20.48 -11.38
N HIS A 36 5.63 -20.22 -11.75
CA HIS A 36 4.40 -21.09 -11.83
C HIS A 36 4.14 -22.24 -10.81
N GLY A 37 2.89 -22.66 -10.51
CA GLY A 37 1.54 -22.26 -10.97
C GLY A 37 0.68 -23.45 -11.47
N GLY A 38 -0.54 -23.65 -10.93
CA GLY A 38 -1.54 -24.68 -11.35
C GLY A 38 -1.20 -26.15 -11.01
N ASP A 39 -2.09 -27.16 -11.09
CA ASP A 39 -3.57 -27.28 -11.27
C ASP A 39 -3.97 -28.79 -11.13
N THR A 40 -5.18 -29.35 -10.88
CA THR A 40 -6.61 -28.99 -10.66
C THR A 40 -7.20 -29.99 -9.59
N GLY A 41 -8.54 -30.12 -9.34
CA GLY A 41 -9.04 -31.32 -8.60
C GLY A 41 -10.50 -31.47 -8.07
N THR A 42 -11.55 -31.17 -8.85
CA THR A 42 -13.01 -31.44 -8.66
C THR A 42 -13.53 -32.48 -7.61
N ALA A 43 -14.62 -32.14 -6.90
CA ALA A 43 -15.63 -33.06 -6.34
C ALA A 43 -17.02 -32.37 -6.17
N SER A 44 -18.12 -33.12 -5.96
CA SER A 44 -19.51 -32.62 -6.11
C SER A 44 -20.38 -32.58 -4.83
N MET A 45 -21.38 -31.68 -4.81
CA MET A 45 -22.38 -31.50 -3.72
C MET A 45 -23.35 -32.69 -3.54
N PRO A 46 -24.14 -32.71 -2.43
CA PRO A 46 -25.59 -32.43 -2.61
C PRO A 46 -26.30 -31.62 -1.49
N THR A 47 -27.03 -30.59 -1.93
CA THR A 47 -28.37 -30.12 -1.47
C THR A 47 -28.80 -30.14 0.02
N GLY A 48 -29.11 -28.93 0.53
CA GLY A 48 -30.49 -28.61 0.94
C GLY A 48 -30.85 -28.50 2.43
N GLY A 49 -31.43 -27.35 2.82
CA GLY A 49 -32.08 -27.15 4.12
C GLY A 49 -32.07 -25.68 4.56
N ALA A 50 -33.24 -25.08 4.77
CA ALA A 50 -33.38 -23.68 5.19
C ALA A 50 -34.06 -23.56 6.56
N MET A 51 -33.72 -22.52 7.34
CA MET A 51 -34.63 -21.63 8.12
C MET A 51 -33.95 -20.96 9.33
N SER A 52 -34.39 -19.73 9.61
CA SER A 52 -34.41 -19.03 10.92
C SER A 52 -33.09 -18.62 11.61
N ALA A 53 -32.97 -17.30 11.86
CA ALA A 53 -31.96 -16.70 12.72
C ALA A 53 -32.42 -16.60 14.20
N PRO A 54 -31.52 -16.77 15.19
CA PRO A 54 -31.74 -16.42 16.59
C PRO A 54 -31.10 -15.07 16.99
N ALA A 55 -31.39 -14.61 18.22
CA ALA A 55 -31.05 -13.27 18.71
C ALA A 55 -29.63 -13.09 19.29
N VAL A 56 -29.26 -11.83 19.55
CA VAL A 56 -27.96 -11.39 20.10
C VAL A 56 -27.70 -12.00 21.50
N PRO A 57 -26.56 -12.68 21.73
CA PRO A 57 -26.20 -13.26 23.02
C PRO A 57 -25.51 -12.25 23.97
N GLY A 58 -25.41 -12.61 25.25
CA GLY A 58 -24.83 -11.77 26.31
C GLY A 58 -23.33 -11.97 26.52
N SER A 59 -22.71 -11.09 27.31
CA SER A 59 -21.26 -11.12 27.59
C SER A 59 -20.74 -12.43 28.19
N THR A 60 -21.59 -13.20 28.88
CA THR A 60 -21.27 -14.51 29.46
C THR A 60 -21.03 -15.60 28.40
N ASP A 61 -21.59 -15.45 27.20
CA ASP A 61 -21.47 -16.45 26.13
C ASP A 61 -20.19 -16.23 25.31
N MET A 62 -19.74 -14.98 25.18
CA MET A 62 -18.50 -14.63 24.47
C MET A 62 -17.26 -15.28 25.10
N ALA A 63 -17.21 -15.39 26.44
CA ALA A 63 -16.12 -16.08 27.14
C ALA A 63 -16.08 -17.59 26.82
N LYS A 64 -17.25 -18.27 26.82
CA LYS A 64 -17.36 -19.69 26.44
C LYS A 64 -17.03 -19.91 24.96
N MET A 65 -17.37 -18.94 24.11
CA MET A 65 -17.05 -18.97 22.69
C MET A 65 -15.54 -18.89 22.44
N MET A 66 -14.80 -18.13 23.27
CA MET A 66 -13.33 -18.09 23.23
C MET A 66 -12.68 -19.40 23.72
N ASP A 67 -13.15 -19.99 24.83
CA ASP A 67 -12.68 -21.32 25.27
C ASP A 67 -12.92 -22.38 24.19
N SER A 68 -14.12 -22.43 23.62
CA SER A 68 -14.45 -23.34 22.52
C SER A 68 -13.59 -23.12 21.26
N MET A 69 -13.25 -21.86 20.94
CA MET A 69 -12.39 -21.54 19.80
C MET A 69 -10.92 -21.92 20.03
N MET A 70 -10.42 -21.77 21.27
CA MET A 70 -9.11 -22.27 21.70
C MET A 70 -9.05 -23.80 21.62
N GLU A 71 -10.06 -24.50 22.15
CA GLU A 71 -10.13 -25.95 22.16
C GLU A 71 -10.22 -26.53 20.73
N ARG A 72 -10.98 -25.90 19.83
CA ARG A 72 -11.00 -26.26 18.40
C ARG A 72 -9.66 -26.05 17.70
N MET A 73 -8.90 -24.98 18.01
CA MET A 73 -7.55 -24.78 17.47
C MET A 73 -6.56 -25.84 17.98
N ILE A 74 -6.65 -26.22 19.26
CA ILE A 74 -5.81 -27.28 19.85
C ILE A 74 -6.13 -28.64 19.19
N ASN A 75 -7.41 -28.98 19.06
CA ASN A 75 -7.85 -30.27 18.53
C ASN A 75 -7.69 -30.38 17.00
N GLY A 76 -7.69 -29.26 16.28
CA GLY A 76 -7.57 -29.18 14.82
C GLY A 76 -8.90 -29.24 14.07
N GLU A 77 -10.01 -28.92 14.73
CA GLU A 77 -11.37 -29.13 14.22
C GLU A 77 -11.91 -27.90 13.47
N GLY A 78 -11.39 -27.70 12.27
CA GLY A 78 -11.89 -26.76 11.27
C GLY A 78 -11.80 -27.36 9.86
N GLU A 79 -12.95 -27.70 9.28
CA GLU A 79 -13.05 -28.11 7.89
C GLU A 79 -12.85 -26.89 6.98
N ASN A 80 -11.75 -26.87 6.23
CA ASN A 80 -11.53 -25.99 5.09
C ASN A 80 -11.02 -26.85 3.94
N GLU A 81 -11.57 -26.65 2.74
CA GLU A 81 -11.07 -27.28 1.52
C GLU A 81 -9.66 -26.75 1.17
N HIS A 82 -8.93 -27.50 0.33
CA HIS A 82 -7.51 -27.25 0.00
C HIS A 82 -6.52 -27.39 1.19
N GLY A 83 -6.77 -28.33 2.10
CA GLY A 83 -5.97 -28.54 3.31
C GLY A 83 -4.55 -29.10 3.11
N HIS A 84 -3.59 -28.26 2.69
CA HIS A 84 -2.16 -28.63 2.64
C HIS A 84 -1.22 -27.76 3.50
N ASP A 85 -1.46 -26.45 3.66
CA ASP A 85 -0.55 -25.56 4.39
C ASP A 85 -1.00 -25.26 5.83
N SER A 86 -2.33 -25.21 6.10
CA SER A 86 -2.88 -25.13 7.47
C SER A 86 -2.34 -26.24 8.39
N ARG A 87 -2.19 -27.45 7.84
CA ARG A 87 -1.60 -28.62 8.50
C ARG A 87 -0.15 -28.39 8.96
N ARG A 88 0.62 -27.52 8.29
CA ARG A 88 2.04 -27.29 8.63
C ARG A 88 2.19 -26.42 9.88
N SER A 89 1.41 -25.35 9.99
CA SER A 89 1.39 -24.48 11.17
C SER A 89 0.77 -25.19 12.38
N ALA A 90 -0.31 -25.94 12.16
CA ALA A 90 -0.95 -26.76 13.19
C ALA A 90 0.01 -27.82 13.77
N PHE A 91 0.75 -28.54 12.93
CA PHE A 91 1.68 -29.60 13.35
C PHE A 91 2.73 -29.11 14.38
N PHE A 92 3.45 -28.02 14.08
CA PHE A 92 4.46 -27.52 15.01
C PHE A 92 3.85 -26.91 16.28
N SER A 93 2.69 -26.27 16.17
CA SER A 93 1.95 -25.76 17.33
C SER A 93 1.51 -26.90 18.27
N GLN A 94 1.01 -28.00 17.71
CA GLN A 94 0.64 -29.20 18.45
C GLN A 94 1.88 -29.95 19.00
N LEU A 95 3.01 -29.94 18.28
CA LEU A 95 4.28 -30.51 18.77
C LEU A 95 4.84 -29.73 19.98
N LEU A 96 4.77 -28.39 19.97
CA LEU A 96 5.14 -27.57 21.14
C LEU A 96 4.19 -27.80 22.33
N ALA A 97 2.91 -28.03 22.07
CA ALA A 97 1.90 -28.38 23.06
C ALA A 97 1.92 -29.86 23.51
N PHE A 98 2.76 -30.72 22.90
CA PHE A 98 2.66 -32.18 23.00
C PHE A 98 2.54 -32.76 24.43
N PRO A 99 3.25 -32.26 25.46
CA PRO A 99 3.10 -32.74 26.84
C PRO A 99 1.72 -32.49 27.48
N ALA A 100 0.93 -31.55 26.93
CA ALA A 100 -0.40 -31.17 27.40
C ALA A 100 -1.54 -31.71 26.51
N LEU A 101 -1.22 -32.39 25.40
CA LEU A 101 -2.21 -32.96 24.49
C LEU A 101 -2.89 -34.22 25.06
N ASP A 102 -4.12 -34.47 24.64
CA ASP A 102 -4.82 -35.73 24.90
C ASP A 102 -4.22 -36.90 24.09
N GLU A 103 -4.70 -38.12 24.35
CA GLU A 103 -4.16 -39.32 23.69
C GLU A 103 -4.43 -39.32 22.18
N ALA A 104 -5.61 -38.85 21.75
CA ALA A 104 -5.98 -38.82 20.34
C ALA A 104 -5.15 -37.80 19.56
N ALA A 105 -4.90 -36.61 20.12
CA ALA A 105 -4.08 -35.57 19.51
C ALA A 105 -2.61 -35.98 19.49
N ARG A 106 -2.07 -36.62 20.55
CA ARG A 106 -0.71 -37.19 20.51
C ARG A 106 -0.54 -38.24 19.41
N GLN A 107 -1.56 -39.08 19.17
CA GLN A 107 -1.56 -40.02 18.05
C GLN A 107 -1.66 -39.32 16.67
N ARG A 108 -2.41 -38.21 16.55
CA ARG A 108 -2.44 -37.36 15.33
C ARG A 108 -1.07 -36.72 15.04
N VAL A 109 -0.38 -36.18 16.06
CA VAL A 109 0.97 -35.60 15.87
C VAL A 109 1.99 -36.69 15.51
N ALA A 110 1.88 -37.89 16.09
CA ALA A 110 2.75 -39.02 15.76
C ALA A 110 2.56 -39.57 14.33
N SER A 111 1.32 -39.62 13.83
CA SER A 111 1.06 -39.99 12.43
C SER A 111 1.56 -38.91 11.46
N GLN A 112 1.31 -37.62 11.73
CA GLN A 112 1.82 -36.50 10.94
C GLN A 112 3.35 -36.44 10.92
N ALA A 113 4.04 -36.68 12.04
CA ALA A 113 5.50 -36.74 12.08
C ALA A 113 6.04 -37.86 11.17
N SER A 114 5.37 -39.02 11.19
CA SER A 114 5.73 -40.19 10.37
C SER A 114 5.41 -39.98 8.87
N GLU A 115 4.30 -39.31 8.56
CA GLU A 115 3.95 -38.88 7.20
C GLU A 115 5.02 -37.94 6.62
N ARG A 116 5.53 -37.00 7.41
CA ARG A 116 6.60 -36.07 6.98
C ARG A 116 7.92 -36.79 6.70
N VAL A 117 8.30 -37.78 7.50
CA VAL A 117 9.49 -38.63 7.23
C VAL A 117 9.33 -39.37 5.90
N ASN A 118 8.19 -40.02 5.69
CA ASN A 118 7.93 -40.79 4.46
C ASN A 118 7.87 -39.90 3.22
N THR A 119 7.17 -38.76 3.29
CA THR A 119 7.05 -37.79 2.19
C THR A 119 8.39 -37.14 1.87
N GLY A 120 9.16 -36.74 2.88
CA GLY A 120 10.52 -36.20 2.67
C GLY A 120 11.45 -37.21 1.98
N LEU A 121 11.44 -38.48 2.43
CA LEU A 121 12.21 -39.54 1.80
C LEU A 121 11.76 -39.84 0.36
N ALA A 122 10.44 -39.78 0.08
CA ALA A 122 9.90 -39.91 -1.27
C ALA A 122 10.35 -38.74 -2.19
N MET A 123 10.32 -37.50 -1.69
CA MET A 123 10.80 -36.32 -2.40
C MET A 123 12.30 -36.41 -2.73
N ILE A 124 13.15 -36.83 -1.77
CA ILE A 124 14.59 -37.04 -2.00
C ILE A 124 14.83 -38.06 -3.11
N ASN A 125 14.14 -39.21 -3.06
CA ASN A 125 14.29 -40.27 -4.07
C ASN A 125 13.81 -39.82 -5.46
N ALA A 126 12.67 -39.12 -5.53
CA ALA A 126 12.13 -38.59 -6.79
C ALA A 126 13.07 -37.53 -7.39
N ALA A 127 13.51 -36.55 -6.60
CA ALA A 127 14.43 -35.50 -7.02
C ALA A 127 15.80 -36.06 -7.44
N SER A 128 16.30 -37.11 -6.77
CA SER A 128 17.52 -37.81 -7.17
C SER A 128 17.38 -38.50 -8.54
N ALA A 129 16.26 -39.18 -8.78
CA ALA A 129 15.97 -39.83 -10.06
C ALA A 129 15.69 -38.82 -11.20
N GLU A 130 15.13 -37.66 -10.89
CA GLU A 130 14.92 -36.54 -11.82
C GLU A 130 16.25 -35.87 -12.17
N GLY A 131 17.07 -35.51 -11.17
CA GLY A 131 18.39 -34.92 -11.35
C GLY A 131 19.37 -35.83 -12.11
N ALA A 132 19.30 -37.15 -11.91
CA ALA A 132 20.08 -38.13 -12.65
C ALA A 132 19.69 -38.25 -14.14
N ARG A 133 18.51 -37.76 -14.53
CA ARG A 133 18.01 -37.74 -15.92
C ARG A 133 18.05 -36.33 -16.54
N ALA A 134 18.28 -35.30 -15.73
CA ALA A 134 18.24 -33.90 -16.15
C ALA A 134 19.35 -33.57 -17.16
N THR A 135 18.96 -33.13 -18.36
CA THR A 135 19.86 -32.71 -19.44
C THR A 135 20.23 -31.24 -19.38
N THR A 136 19.32 -30.37 -18.92
CA THR A 136 19.52 -28.92 -18.77
C THR A 136 20.10 -28.53 -17.41
N VAL A 137 20.57 -27.28 -17.28
CA VAL A 137 20.99 -26.72 -15.97
C VAL A 137 19.79 -26.45 -15.07
N SER A 138 18.70 -25.88 -15.61
CA SER A 138 17.46 -25.61 -14.85
C SER A 138 16.91 -26.85 -14.17
N ALA A 139 16.73 -27.96 -14.90
CA ALA A 139 16.21 -29.20 -14.33
C ALA A 139 17.12 -29.81 -13.23
N ARG A 140 18.43 -29.53 -13.25
CA ARG A 140 19.35 -29.90 -12.16
C ARG A 140 19.21 -28.98 -10.94
N LEU A 141 19.00 -27.68 -11.14
CA LEU A 141 18.74 -26.72 -10.07
C LEU A 141 17.40 -26.98 -9.39
N ASP A 142 16.35 -27.33 -10.14
CA ASP A 142 15.04 -27.65 -9.61
C ASP A 142 15.01 -29.01 -8.88
N ALA A 143 15.72 -30.02 -9.41
CA ALA A 143 15.99 -31.25 -8.66
C ALA A 143 16.77 -30.97 -7.36
N ALA A 144 17.77 -30.09 -7.38
CA ALA A 144 18.51 -29.69 -6.18
C ALA A 144 17.69 -28.79 -5.21
N ARG A 145 16.59 -28.20 -5.67
CA ARG A 145 15.59 -27.48 -4.84
C ARG A 145 14.70 -28.50 -4.12
N ARG A 146 14.04 -29.39 -4.88
CA ARG A 146 13.17 -30.47 -4.36
C ARG A 146 13.91 -31.43 -3.43
N MET A 147 15.19 -31.70 -3.67
CA MET A 147 16.03 -32.53 -2.81
C MET A 147 16.31 -31.87 -1.45
N ARG A 148 16.47 -30.53 -1.39
CA ARG A 148 16.55 -29.79 -0.12
C ARG A 148 15.21 -29.83 0.61
N GLU A 149 14.12 -29.44 -0.04
CA GLU A 149 12.76 -29.48 0.52
C GLU A 149 12.41 -30.86 1.13
N GLY A 150 12.76 -31.95 0.44
CA GLY A 150 12.59 -33.31 0.94
C GLY A 150 13.50 -33.66 2.13
N THR A 151 14.73 -33.16 2.13
CA THR A 151 15.68 -33.29 3.26
C THR A 151 15.18 -32.55 4.50
N ASP A 152 14.64 -31.35 4.32
CA ASP A 152 14.14 -30.50 5.40
C ASP A 152 12.86 -31.09 6.00
N MET A 153 11.96 -31.61 5.15
CA MET A 153 10.77 -32.33 5.61
C MET A 153 11.12 -33.64 6.34
N PHE A 154 12.10 -34.39 5.85
CA PHE A 154 12.61 -35.61 6.50
C PHE A 154 13.25 -35.31 7.87
N ARG A 155 14.09 -34.27 7.94
CA ARG A 155 14.71 -33.78 9.19
C ARG A 155 13.66 -33.37 10.20
N ALA A 156 12.70 -32.52 9.81
CA ALA A 156 11.63 -32.05 10.68
C ALA A 156 10.73 -33.19 11.18
N GLY A 157 10.41 -34.16 10.32
CA GLY A 157 9.65 -35.36 10.71
C GLY A 157 10.42 -36.23 11.70
N SER A 158 11.69 -36.50 11.45
CA SER A 158 12.55 -37.31 12.32
C SER A 158 12.81 -36.63 13.68
N ALA A 159 13.02 -35.32 13.70
CA ALA A 159 13.19 -34.55 14.94
C ALA A 159 11.90 -34.53 15.76
N ALA A 160 10.73 -34.41 15.12
CA ALA A 160 9.44 -34.52 15.79
C ALA A 160 9.19 -35.94 16.34
N GLN A 161 9.53 -37.00 15.59
CA GLN A 161 9.51 -38.38 16.12
C GLN A 161 10.46 -38.54 17.32
N GLY A 162 11.63 -37.89 17.29
CA GLY A 162 12.56 -37.84 18.43
C GLY A 162 11.96 -37.15 19.66
N ALA A 163 11.28 -36.02 19.47
CA ALA A 163 10.58 -35.32 20.56
C ALA A 163 9.43 -36.16 21.15
N ILE A 164 8.63 -36.80 20.30
CA ILE A 164 7.53 -37.70 20.68
C ILE A 164 8.05 -38.93 21.43
N GLY A 165 9.19 -39.48 21.02
CA GLY A 165 9.88 -40.59 21.68
C GLY A 165 10.68 -40.21 22.92
N GLY A 166 10.68 -38.94 23.35
CA GLY A 166 11.41 -38.47 24.52
C GLY A 166 12.93 -38.39 24.36
N LEU A 167 13.46 -38.44 23.14
CA LEU A 167 14.90 -38.31 22.85
C LEU A 167 15.38 -36.84 22.94
N GLN A 168 14.47 -35.87 22.73
CA GLN A 168 14.73 -34.44 22.86
C GLN A 168 13.48 -33.71 23.40
N PRO A 169 13.60 -32.58 24.09
CA PRO A 169 12.44 -31.76 24.43
C PRO A 169 11.77 -31.17 23.17
N PRO A 170 10.43 -31.18 23.06
CA PRO A 170 9.73 -30.60 21.88
C PRO A 170 10.02 -29.10 21.68
N GLN A 171 10.31 -28.37 22.76
CA GLN A 171 10.68 -26.96 22.72
C GLN A 171 12.04 -26.74 22.04
N ASP A 172 13.04 -27.60 22.30
CA ASP A 172 14.36 -27.51 21.69
C ASP A 172 14.32 -27.90 20.20
N VAL A 173 13.47 -28.87 19.83
CA VAL A 173 13.19 -29.23 18.43
C VAL A 173 12.49 -28.10 17.69
N GLY A 174 11.50 -27.43 18.31
CA GLY A 174 10.86 -26.26 17.73
C GLY A 174 11.81 -25.06 17.59
N LEU A 175 12.65 -24.82 18.60
CA LEU A 175 13.61 -23.71 18.60
C LEU A 175 14.76 -23.91 17.61
N SER A 176 15.29 -25.13 17.50
CA SER A 176 16.33 -25.44 16.49
C SER A 176 15.79 -25.34 15.06
N TRP A 177 14.57 -25.83 14.80
CA TRP A 177 13.90 -25.62 13.51
C TRP A 177 13.70 -24.12 13.20
N PHE A 178 13.30 -23.32 14.19
CA PHE A 178 13.09 -21.88 14.01
C PHE A 178 14.40 -21.11 13.77
N ARG A 179 15.55 -21.62 14.25
CA ARG A 179 16.89 -21.08 13.93
C ARG A 179 17.34 -21.46 12.52
N ASP A 180 17.19 -22.73 12.16
CA ASP A 180 17.53 -23.28 10.84
C ASP A 180 16.76 -22.56 9.70
N GLN A 181 15.49 -22.19 9.96
CA GLN A 181 14.68 -21.36 9.03
C GLN A 181 15.05 -19.87 8.99
N LEU A 182 15.86 -19.37 9.92
CA LEU A 182 16.26 -17.96 10.00
C LEU A 182 17.77 -17.75 9.80
N ASP A 183 18.50 -18.79 9.41
CA ASP A 183 19.97 -18.80 9.24
C ASP A 183 20.72 -18.30 10.50
N LEU A 184 20.21 -18.68 11.69
CA LEU A 184 20.76 -18.24 12.98
C LEU A 184 21.75 -19.27 13.53
N ASP A 185 23.01 -18.85 13.69
CA ASP A 185 24.09 -19.63 14.31
C ASP A 185 23.67 -20.33 15.61
N GLU A 186 24.09 -21.59 15.77
CA GLU A 186 23.91 -22.33 17.01
C GLU A 186 24.67 -21.65 18.18
N PRO A 187 24.03 -21.42 19.34
CA PRO A 187 24.65 -20.71 20.46
C PRO A 187 25.80 -21.54 21.04
N SER A 188 27.03 -21.05 20.82
CA SER A 188 28.26 -21.74 21.24
C SER A 188 28.19 -22.23 22.70
N PRO A 189 28.42 -23.52 22.99
CA PRO A 189 28.14 -24.13 24.29
C PRO A 189 29.18 -23.73 25.36
N GLY A 190 29.05 -22.50 25.88
CA GLY A 190 30.11 -21.87 26.68
C GLY A 190 29.67 -20.78 27.67
N HIS A 191 28.40 -20.72 28.10
CA HIS A 191 27.89 -19.72 29.05
C HIS A 191 27.41 -20.30 30.40
N ALA A 192 27.99 -21.43 30.81
CA ALA A 192 27.78 -22.03 32.13
C ALA A 192 28.60 -21.33 33.24
N ASN A 193 28.38 -20.03 33.48
CA ASN A 193 28.68 -19.34 34.75
C ASN A 193 28.20 -17.88 34.76
N HIS A 194 26.94 -17.64 35.16
CA HIS A 194 26.40 -16.30 35.43
C HIS A 194 26.25 -16.06 36.93
N TRP A 195 26.96 -15.07 37.48
CA TRP A 195 26.85 -14.70 38.89
C TRP A 195 25.43 -14.18 39.18
N PHE A 196 24.69 -14.86 40.06
CA PHE A 196 23.25 -14.63 40.30
C PHE A 196 22.35 -14.70 39.06
N GLY A 197 22.77 -15.41 37.99
CA GLY A 197 22.00 -15.52 36.74
C GLY A 197 21.94 -14.25 35.89
N ILE A 198 22.70 -13.20 36.25
CA ILE A 198 22.73 -11.93 35.52
C ILE A 198 23.95 -11.92 34.59
N SER A 199 23.76 -11.47 33.33
CA SER A 199 24.88 -11.27 32.41
C SER A 199 25.77 -10.09 32.85
N PRO A 200 27.11 -10.19 32.74
CA PRO A 200 28.02 -9.09 33.06
C PRO A 200 27.70 -7.77 32.34
N SER A 201 27.17 -7.83 31.10
CA SER A 201 26.73 -6.64 30.35
C SER A 201 25.51 -5.97 30.97
N HIS A 202 24.57 -6.76 31.50
CA HIS A 202 23.38 -6.25 32.20
C HIS A 202 23.75 -5.61 33.54
N LEU A 203 24.68 -6.22 34.29
CA LEU A 203 25.20 -5.65 35.54
C LEU A 203 25.89 -4.28 35.30
N LEU A 204 26.71 -4.17 34.25
CA LEU A 204 27.34 -2.91 33.84
C LEU A 204 26.31 -1.82 33.50
N LEU A 205 25.24 -2.17 32.77
CA LEU A 205 24.16 -1.25 32.43
C LEU A 205 23.42 -0.74 33.69
N MET A 206 23.11 -1.63 34.64
CA MET A 206 22.48 -1.25 35.92
C MET A 206 23.37 -0.28 36.73
N ILE A 207 24.67 -0.55 36.82
CA ILE A 207 25.64 0.32 37.51
C ILE A 207 25.72 1.70 36.84
N PHE A 208 25.76 1.74 35.51
CA PHE A 208 25.79 3.00 34.75
C PHE A 208 24.53 3.86 35.01
N LEU A 209 23.33 3.26 34.91
CA LEU A 209 22.07 3.96 35.16
C LEU A 209 21.94 4.47 36.60
N ALA A 210 22.44 3.70 37.58
CA ALA A 210 22.48 4.12 38.98
C ALA A 210 23.41 5.33 39.19
N LEU A 211 24.59 5.35 38.57
CA LEU A 211 25.54 6.46 38.65
C LEU A 211 25.00 7.75 38.00
N VAL A 212 24.35 7.64 36.83
CA VAL A 212 23.68 8.77 36.18
C VAL A 212 22.58 9.34 37.08
N SER A 213 21.72 8.47 37.62
CA SER A 213 20.61 8.86 38.51
C SER A 213 21.10 9.57 39.77
N ALA A 214 22.11 9.01 40.45
CA ALA A 214 22.72 9.62 41.63
C ALA A 214 23.34 10.99 41.33
N THR A 215 23.94 11.16 40.15
CA THR A 215 24.53 12.44 39.71
C THR A 215 23.45 13.51 39.51
N LEU A 216 22.32 13.17 38.86
CA LEU A 216 21.20 14.09 38.67
C LEU A 216 20.58 14.52 40.01
N ILE A 217 20.36 13.57 40.93
CA ILE A 217 19.85 13.85 42.28
C ILE A 217 20.81 14.78 43.05
N ALA A 218 22.13 14.55 42.97
CA ALA A 218 23.12 15.42 43.59
C ALA A 218 23.08 16.85 43.04
N LEU A 219 23.00 17.02 41.71
CA LEU A 219 22.86 18.33 41.06
C LEU A 219 21.58 19.06 41.50
N GLN A 220 20.46 18.34 41.64
CA GLN A 220 19.20 18.90 42.13
C GLN A 220 19.29 19.35 43.60
N MET A 221 19.94 18.57 44.47
CA MET A 221 20.22 18.98 45.86
C MET A 221 21.14 20.21 45.93
N PHE A 222 22.17 20.30 45.08
CA PHE A 222 23.02 21.50 45.01
C PHE A 222 22.24 22.73 44.53
N ARG A 223 21.33 22.58 43.55
CA ARG A 223 20.46 23.66 43.07
C ARG A 223 19.54 24.16 44.20
N LEU A 224 18.89 23.25 44.95
CA LEU A 224 18.02 23.60 46.07
C LEU A 224 18.80 24.28 47.22
N ARG A 225 19.97 23.77 47.59
CA ARG A 225 20.87 24.42 48.58
C ARG A 225 21.27 25.83 48.17
N ARG A 226 21.59 26.05 46.88
CA ARG A 226 21.92 27.38 46.34
C ARG A 226 20.73 28.34 46.37
N ILE A 227 19.51 27.87 46.14
CA ILE A 227 18.29 28.68 46.26
C ILE A 227 18.05 29.08 47.73
N GLY A 228 18.15 28.14 48.67
CA GLY A 228 17.99 28.43 50.10
C GLY A 228 18.99 29.47 50.62
N ALA A 229 20.25 29.41 50.16
CA ALA A 229 21.29 30.38 50.50
C ALA A 229 21.01 31.81 49.96
N ILE A 230 20.23 31.95 48.89
CA ILE A 230 19.82 33.25 48.34
C ILE A 230 18.62 33.81 49.10
N VAL A 231 17.63 32.95 49.42
CA VAL A 231 16.40 33.35 50.11
C VAL A 231 16.64 33.71 51.59
N GLY A 232 17.59 33.05 52.26
CA GLY A 232 17.88 33.26 53.68
C GLY A 232 18.59 34.58 54.05
N GLY A 233 18.96 35.43 53.08
CA GLY A 233 19.76 36.64 53.32
C GLY A 233 18.98 37.91 53.68
N GLY A 234 17.65 37.91 53.56
CA GLY A 234 16.82 39.12 53.64
C GLY A 234 16.17 39.39 54.99
N ALA A 235 16.93 39.91 55.97
CA ALA A 235 16.36 40.35 57.25
C ALA A 235 15.52 41.63 57.10
N VAL A 236 14.19 41.52 57.16
CA VAL A 236 13.25 42.64 56.98
C VAL A 236 13.32 43.63 58.15
N LYS A 237 13.63 44.90 57.87
CA LYS A 237 13.26 46.03 58.73
C LYS A 237 12.00 46.70 58.20
N SER A 238 10.94 46.70 59.00
CA SER A 238 9.67 47.35 58.65
C SER A 238 9.81 48.88 58.59
N PRO A 239 9.29 49.55 57.55
CA PRO A 239 9.00 50.98 57.61
C PRO A 239 7.66 51.24 58.31
N ALA A 240 7.49 52.43 58.89
CA ALA A 240 6.23 52.86 59.46
C ALA A 240 5.88 54.29 59.03
N SER A 241 4.62 54.48 58.63
CA SER A 241 3.87 55.74 58.58
C SER A 241 4.21 56.85 57.57
N ALA A 242 3.13 57.37 56.96
CA ALA A 242 2.85 58.76 56.61
C ALA A 242 3.57 59.49 55.45
N SER A 243 2.78 59.72 54.38
CA SER A 243 2.50 61.04 53.78
C SER A 243 3.56 61.73 52.89
N PRO A 244 3.14 62.72 52.03
CA PRO A 244 3.56 62.67 50.63
C PRO A 244 4.18 63.96 50.04
N VAL A 245 4.42 63.90 48.71
CA VAL A 245 4.77 64.99 47.76
C VAL A 245 6.26 65.39 47.72
N ALA A 246 6.93 65.01 46.62
CA ALA A 246 7.65 65.90 45.70
C ALA A 246 8.47 65.10 44.65
N ALA A 247 8.47 65.58 43.40
CA ALA A 247 9.52 65.29 42.41
C ALA A 247 10.47 66.52 42.37
N PRO A 248 11.75 66.43 41.90
CA PRO A 248 12.00 66.25 40.47
C PRO A 248 13.38 65.64 40.03
N ILE A 249 13.52 65.46 38.71
CA ILE A 249 14.76 65.53 37.87
C ILE A 249 15.85 64.43 38.01
N ALA A 250 15.81 63.53 37.02
CA ALA A 250 16.88 63.00 36.17
C ALA A 250 18.32 62.71 36.70
N GLY A 251 18.72 61.44 36.56
CA GLY A 251 20.12 61.03 36.34
C GLY A 251 20.20 60.08 35.13
N LYS A 252 20.93 60.47 34.07
CA LYS A 252 21.03 59.71 32.82
C LYS A 252 22.25 58.78 32.86
N LEU A 253 22.04 57.46 32.81
CA LEU A 253 23.06 56.50 32.36
C LEU A 253 22.42 55.52 31.38
N ALA A 254 23.12 55.23 30.29
CA ALA A 254 22.62 54.35 29.23
C ALA A 254 22.95 52.89 29.52
N ALA A 255 21.96 52.01 29.36
CA ALA A 255 22.19 50.58 29.19
C ALA A 255 22.58 50.28 27.72
N PRO A 256 23.39 49.25 27.45
CA PRO A 256 23.69 48.84 26.08
C PRO A 256 22.41 48.30 25.40
N SER A 257 22.21 48.66 24.14
CA SER A 257 21.10 48.16 23.33
C SER A 257 21.24 46.66 23.08
N ALA A 258 20.32 45.88 23.63
CA ALA A 258 20.05 44.53 23.11
C ALA A 258 19.51 44.64 21.67
N PRO A 259 19.79 43.67 20.78
CA PRO A 259 19.18 43.65 19.45
C PRO A 259 17.67 43.44 19.58
N ASP A 260 16.89 44.11 18.73
CA ASP A 260 15.44 43.96 18.66
C ASP A 260 15.07 42.54 18.20
N VAL A 261 14.86 41.64 19.16
CA VAL A 261 14.11 40.41 18.94
C VAL A 261 12.65 40.81 18.79
N VAL A 262 12.28 41.21 17.56
CA VAL A 262 10.89 41.37 17.15
C VAL A 262 10.23 40.01 17.33
N ALA A 263 9.54 39.83 18.45
CA ALA A 263 8.72 38.66 18.68
C ALA A 263 7.63 38.65 17.62
N LEU A 264 7.77 37.76 16.62
CA LEU A 264 6.75 37.53 15.62
C LEU A 264 5.48 37.10 16.35
N ALA A 265 4.53 38.03 16.48
CA ALA A 265 3.23 37.73 17.03
C ALA A 265 2.61 36.59 16.20
N PRO A 266 2.01 35.57 16.83
CA PRO A 266 1.33 34.52 16.08
C PRO A 266 0.28 35.19 15.19
N SER A 267 0.33 34.87 13.89
CA SER A 267 -0.63 35.45 12.95
C SER A 267 -2.02 34.95 13.30
N ASN A 268 -2.95 35.86 13.57
CA ASN A 268 -4.38 35.54 13.73
C ASN A 268 -5.07 35.23 12.39
N ALA A 269 -4.31 35.10 11.29
CA ALA A 269 -4.81 34.40 10.12
C ALA A 269 -5.06 32.94 10.47
N ALA A 270 -6.13 32.35 9.90
CA ALA A 270 -6.28 30.90 9.92
C ALA A 270 -5.03 30.23 9.31
N PRO A 271 -4.69 28.98 9.70
CA PRO A 271 -3.72 28.19 8.94
C PRO A 271 -4.13 28.18 7.46
N PRO A 272 -3.17 28.18 6.51
CA PRO A 272 -3.49 28.24 5.08
C PRO A 272 -4.25 26.98 4.66
N ALA A 273 -5.59 27.11 4.62
CA ALA A 273 -6.52 26.03 4.32
C ALA A 273 -6.37 25.59 2.86
N GLY A 274 -5.48 24.61 2.67
CA GLY A 274 -4.91 24.28 1.38
C GLY A 274 -3.90 25.31 0.87
N ALA A 275 -3.06 24.88 -0.07
CA ALA A 275 -2.49 25.84 -1.00
C ALA A 275 -3.64 26.49 -1.77
N SER A 276 -3.55 27.79 -2.12
CA SER A 276 -4.54 28.41 -2.99
C SER A 276 -4.35 27.90 -4.42
N LEU A 277 -4.94 26.73 -4.69
CA LEU A 277 -4.91 26.04 -5.97
C LEU A 277 -5.75 26.83 -6.98
N ARG A 278 -5.07 27.79 -7.64
CA ARG A 278 -5.60 28.53 -8.78
C ARG A 278 -6.16 27.51 -9.78
N LYS A 279 -7.37 27.74 -10.31
CA LYS A 279 -8.01 26.85 -11.28
C LYS A 279 -6.99 26.49 -12.38
N PRO A 280 -6.60 25.20 -12.52
CA PRO A 280 -5.57 24.80 -13.46
C PRO A 280 -5.87 25.27 -14.88
N LYS A 281 -4.81 25.64 -15.59
CA LYS A 281 -4.83 25.81 -17.04
C LYS A 281 -4.14 24.60 -17.65
N SER A 282 -4.75 24.03 -18.68
CA SER A 282 -4.09 23.02 -19.49
C SER A 282 -2.86 23.62 -20.18
N TRP A 283 -1.82 22.81 -20.23
CA TRP A 283 -0.55 23.05 -20.91
C TRP A 283 -0.24 21.82 -21.77
N ALA A 284 0.56 22.00 -22.81
CA ALA A 284 1.09 20.91 -23.62
C ALA A 284 2.54 21.22 -23.99
N GLY A 285 3.39 20.20 -23.98
CA GLY A 285 4.82 20.36 -24.22
C GLY A 285 5.59 19.09 -23.88
N GLN A 286 6.85 19.25 -23.47
CA GLN A 286 7.71 18.12 -23.09
C GLN A 286 8.24 18.31 -21.67
N LEU A 287 8.19 17.25 -20.85
CA LEU A 287 8.85 17.18 -19.54
C LEU A 287 9.99 16.17 -19.60
N ARG A 288 11.08 16.42 -18.86
CA ARG A 288 12.22 15.51 -18.76
C ARG A 288 11.99 14.46 -17.68
N VAL A 289 12.22 13.19 -18.00
CA VAL A 289 12.32 12.11 -17.01
C VAL A 289 13.59 12.35 -16.18
N VAL A 290 13.46 12.83 -14.95
CA VAL A 290 14.61 13.09 -14.06
C VAL A 290 14.93 11.92 -13.15
N GLN A 291 13.97 11.02 -12.92
CA GLN A 291 14.16 9.80 -12.14
C GLN A 291 13.11 8.75 -12.55
N ILE A 292 13.50 7.48 -12.52
CA ILE A 292 12.59 6.33 -12.58
C ILE A 292 12.77 5.55 -11.29
N VAL A 293 11.67 5.18 -10.63
CA VAL A 293 11.65 4.37 -9.39
C VAL A 293 10.85 3.11 -9.67
N ARG A 294 11.29 1.95 -9.16
CA ARG A 294 10.54 0.70 -9.21
C ARG A 294 9.76 0.54 -7.92
N GLU A 295 8.43 0.60 -8.01
CA GLU A 295 7.52 0.42 -6.87
C GLU A 295 7.23 -1.07 -6.63
N THR A 296 7.04 -1.82 -7.72
CA THR A 296 6.77 -3.27 -7.71
C THR A 296 7.44 -3.94 -8.93
N PRO A 297 7.43 -5.28 -9.07
CA PRO A 297 7.88 -5.95 -10.29
C PRO A 297 7.12 -5.53 -11.55
N THR A 298 5.90 -4.98 -11.43
CA THR A 298 5.07 -4.54 -12.57
C THR A 298 4.81 -3.04 -12.64
N VAL A 299 5.25 -2.25 -11.66
CA VAL A 299 4.94 -0.81 -11.53
C VAL A 299 6.20 0.06 -11.41
N LEU A 300 6.30 1.08 -12.27
CA LEU A 300 7.36 2.10 -12.24
C LEU A 300 6.75 3.49 -12.01
N THR A 301 7.41 4.32 -11.20
CA THR A 301 7.13 5.75 -11.04
C THR A 301 8.12 6.58 -11.85
N PHE A 302 7.62 7.34 -12.82
CA PHE A 302 8.38 8.28 -13.64
C PHE A 302 8.25 9.68 -13.06
N ARG A 303 9.35 10.23 -12.55
CA ARG A 303 9.42 11.62 -12.06
C ARG A 303 9.78 12.54 -13.21
N LEU A 304 8.90 13.48 -13.54
CA LEU A 304 9.02 14.38 -14.69
C LEU A 304 9.17 15.83 -14.22
N ALA A 305 10.18 16.55 -14.73
CA ALA A 305 10.42 17.97 -14.43
C ALA A 305 10.43 18.81 -15.72
N ASP A 306 10.30 20.14 -15.58
CA ASP A 306 10.44 21.05 -16.72
C ASP A 306 11.91 21.05 -17.20
N PRO A 307 12.21 20.84 -18.50
CA PRO A 307 13.58 20.81 -19.01
C PRO A 307 14.27 22.19 -19.06
N ALA A 308 13.54 23.28 -18.80
CA ALA A 308 13.99 24.66 -18.93
C ALA A 308 13.78 25.52 -17.66
N ALA A 309 13.15 25.01 -16.60
CA ALA A 309 12.87 25.75 -15.37
C ALA A 309 12.84 24.88 -14.11
N ASP A 310 13.16 25.46 -12.95
CA ASP A 310 13.07 24.81 -11.62
C ASP A 310 11.61 24.60 -11.14
N ARG A 311 10.61 24.91 -11.96
CA ARG A 311 9.18 24.79 -11.65
C ARG A 311 8.38 24.34 -12.87
N LEU A 312 7.47 23.39 -12.64
CA LEU A 312 6.46 22.92 -13.58
C LEU A 312 5.65 24.06 -14.22
N PRO A 313 5.38 24.00 -15.55
CA PRO A 313 4.71 25.07 -16.28
C PRO A 313 3.20 25.16 -16.02
N PHE A 314 2.63 24.19 -15.28
CA PHE A 314 1.24 24.14 -14.84
C PHE A 314 1.13 23.93 -13.32
N ASP A 315 0.07 24.48 -12.71
CA ASP A 315 -0.45 24.08 -11.40
C ASP A 315 -1.55 23.01 -11.61
N PHE A 316 -1.79 22.09 -10.66
CA PHE A 316 -2.79 21.01 -10.77
C PHE A 316 -3.56 20.77 -9.45
N LEU A 317 -4.68 20.05 -9.51
CA LEU A 317 -5.45 19.59 -8.33
C LEU A 317 -5.08 18.13 -7.99
N PRO A 318 -5.15 17.70 -6.72
CA PRO A 318 -4.83 16.32 -6.36
C PRO A 318 -5.87 15.36 -6.95
N GLY A 319 -5.40 14.27 -7.55
CA GLY A 319 -6.22 13.32 -8.31
C GLY A 319 -6.37 13.65 -9.80
N GLN A 320 -5.79 14.75 -10.31
CA GLN A 320 -5.72 15.02 -11.75
C GLN A 320 -4.67 14.18 -12.48
N PHE A 321 -4.83 14.05 -13.80
CA PHE A 321 -3.97 13.25 -14.67
C PHE A 321 -3.30 14.08 -15.78
N LEU A 322 -2.24 13.53 -16.37
CA LEU A 322 -1.67 13.97 -17.65
C LEU A 322 -1.98 12.94 -18.73
N GLN A 323 -2.19 13.38 -19.97
CA GLN A 323 -2.02 12.50 -21.12
C GLN A 323 -0.53 12.48 -21.50
N VAL A 324 0.02 11.29 -21.73
CA VAL A 324 1.38 11.08 -22.23
C VAL A 324 1.29 10.61 -23.68
N GLU A 325 1.99 11.27 -24.59
CA GLU A 325 2.16 10.86 -25.99
C GLU A 325 3.53 10.21 -26.17
N VAL A 326 3.55 9.03 -26.78
CA VAL A 326 4.77 8.31 -27.21
C VAL A 326 4.66 7.95 -28.69
N GLU A 327 5.79 7.60 -29.29
CA GLU A 327 5.89 7.16 -30.67
C GLU A 327 6.61 5.79 -30.68
N PRO A 328 5.87 4.67 -30.57
CA PRO A 328 6.47 3.34 -30.40
C PRO A 328 7.07 2.76 -31.68
N GLU A 329 6.63 3.26 -32.84
CA GLU A 329 7.13 2.98 -34.18
C GLU A 329 7.08 4.31 -34.96
N ASP A 330 8.04 4.56 -35.85
CA ASP A 330 8.16 5.83 -36.59
C ASP A 330 6.84 6.24 -37.26
N GLY A 331 6.36 7.45 -36.95
CA GLY A 331 5.11 8.00 -37.49
C GLY A 331 3.82 7.45 -36.87
N LYS A 332 3.88 6.56 -35.86
CA LYS A 332 2.72 6.05 -35.13
C LYS A 332 2.68 6.61 -33.70
N THR A 333 1.97 7.71 -33.50
CA THR A 333 1.72 8.26 -32.16
C THR A 333 0.71 7.42 -31.38
N ALA A 334 0.96 7.19 -30.08
CA ALA A 334 0.03 6.58 -29.15
C ALA A 334 -0.07 7.42 -27.87
N ARG A 335 -1.29 7.66 -27.37
CA ARG A 335 -1.56 8.47 -26.18
C ARG A 335 -2.25 7.67 -25.09
N ARG A 336 -1.88 7.85 -23.81
CA ARG A 336 -2.65 7.31 -22.67
C ARG A 336 -2.63 8.29 -21.48
N SER A 337 -3.72 8.30 -20.71
CA SER A 337 -3.85 9.08 -19.48
C SER A 337 -3.19 8.35 -18.30
N TYR A 338 -2.45 9.10 -17.47
CA TYR A 338 -1.86 8.61 -16.22
C TYR A 338 -2.03 9.65 -15.10
N THR A 339 -2.59 9.22 -13.96
CA THR A 339 -2.88 10.10 -12.82
C THR A 339 -1.59 10.57 -12.15
N ILE A 340 -1.54 11.85 -11.77
CA ILE A 340 -0.38 12.48 -11.14
C ILE A 340 -0.33 12.04 -9.68
N ALA A 341 0.53 11.08 -9.35
CA ALA A 341 0.67 10.54 -8.00
C ALA A 341 1.38 11.49 -7.03
N SER A 342 2.15 12.47 -7.52
CA SER A 342 2.79 13.52 -6.71
C SER A 342 1.79 14.55 -6.20
N SER A 343 2.04 15.08 -5.00
CA SER A 343 1.27 16.18 -4.40
C SER A 343 1.35 17.49 -5.22
N PRO A 344 0.24 18.25 -5.39
CA PRO A 344 0.23 19.61 -5.92
C PRO A 344 1.10 20.64 -5.17
N THR A 345 1.48 20.35 -3.92
CA THR A 345 2.43 21.19 -3.17
C THR A 345 3.82 21.14 -3.81
N GLN A 346 4.17 20.03 -4.46
CA GLN A 346 5.39 19.88 -5.23
C GLN A 346 5.28 20.66 -6.53
N ARG A 347 6.21 21.60 -6.71
CA ARG A 347 6.24 22.49 -7.87
C ARG A 347 7.44 22.24 -8.79
N ALA A 348 8.46 21.50 -8.37
CA ALA A 348 9.63 21.20 -9.21
C ALA A 348 9.42 20.01 -10.17
N TYR A 349 8.57 19.03 -9.80
CA TYR A 349 8.32 17.83 -10.60
C TYR A 349 6.90 17.27 -10.39
N VAL A 350 6.42 16.49 -11.37
CA VAL A 350 5.28 15.57 -11.21
C VAL A 350 5.78 14.12 -11.16
N GLU A 351 4.95 13.21 -10.65
CA GLU A 351 5.18 11.77 -10.71
C GLU A 351 4.01 11.08 -11.40
N LEU A 352 4.30 10.28 -12.42
CA LEU A 352 3.34 9.39 -13.08
C LEU A 352 3.71 7.95 -12.77
N THR A 353 2.83 7.21 -12.11
CA THR A 353 3.08 5.83 -11.68
C THR A 353 2.29 4.86 -12.53
N VAL A 354 3.02 4.02 -13.24
CA VAL A 354 2.53 3.29 -14.42
C VAL A 354 2.74 1.81 -14.21
N LYS A 355 1.64 1.04 -14.22
CA LYS A 355 1.69 -0.42 -14.34
C LYS A 355 2.00 -0.83 -15.79
N ARG A 356 2.87 -1.82 -15.97
CA ARG A 356 3.09 -2.48 -17.26
C ARG A 356 1.87 -3.34 -17.56
N GLU A 357 1.11 -2.96 -18.58
CA GLU A 357 0.03 -3.80 -19.11
C GLU A 357 0.57 -4.56 -20.31
N GLU A 358 0.45 -5.89 -20.31
CA GLU A 358 1.10 -6.73 -21.33
C GLU A 358 0.60 -6.41 -22.75
N GLN A 359 -0.68 -6.03 -22.88
CA GLN A 359 -1.26 -5.57 -24.14
C GLN A 359 -1.14 -4.04 -24.34
N GLY A 360 -0.81 -3.26 -23.30
CA GLY A 360 -0.77 -1.80 -23.34
C GLY A 360 0.43 -1.22 -24.09
N VAL A 361 0.18 -0.64 -25.27
CA VAL A 361 1.22 -0.03 -26.13
C VAL A 361 2.06 1.02 -25.40
N VAL A 362 1.42 2.01 -24.77
CA VAL A 362 2.12 3.13 -24.10
C VAL A 362 2.81 2.66 -22.82
N SER A 363 2.17 1.82 -22.01
CA SER A 363 2.78 1.32 -20.76
C SER A 363 4.00 0.43 -21.03
N ARG A 364 3.98 -0.41 -22.07
CA ARG A 364 5.19 -1.11 -22.55
C ARG A 364 6.26 -0.13 -23.04
N HIS A 365 5.92 0.88 -23.84
CA HIS A 365 6.93 1.86 -24.29
C HIS A 365 7.60 2.58 -23.11
N LEU A 366 6.82 3.02 -22.11
CA LEU A 366 7.36 3.67 -20.91
C LEU A 366 8.27 2.73 -20.11
N HIS A 367 7.93 1.44 -19.96
CA HIS A 367 8.76 0.47 -19.21
C HIS A 367 9.97 -0.08 -20.00
N ASP A 368 9.82 -0.29 -21.30
CA ASP A 368 10.74 -1.07 -22.13
C ASP A 368 11.68 -0.21 -23.01
N LYS A 369 11.51 1.13 -22.99
CA LYS A 369 12.30 2.09 -23.79
C LYS A 369 12.75 3.35 -23.04
N VAL A 370 11.89 3.93 -22.21
CA VAL A 370 12.15 5.26 -21.62
C VAL A 370 13.18 5.20 -20.49
N SER A 371 14.15 6.10 -20.54
CA SER A 371 15.27 6.22 -19.62
C SER A 371 15.29 7.58 -18.91
N ALA A 372 16.00 7.66 -17.78
CA ALA A 372 16.26 8.95 -17.14
C ALA A 372 17.15 9.82 -18.05
N GLY A 373 16.70 11.05 -18.30
CA GLY A 373 17.26 11.97 -19.28
C GLY A 373 16.31 12.28 -20.46
N ASP A 374 15.42 11.35 -20.80
CA ASP A 374 14.51 11.46 -21.95
C ASP A 374 13.45 12.56 -21.79
N LEU A 375 12.86 12.98 -22.91
CA LEU A 375 11.77 13.96 -22.97
C LEU A 375 10.47 13.26 -23.36
N LEU A 376 9.46 13.31 -22.48
CA LEU A 376 8.11 12.82 -22.75
C LEU A 376 7.20 13.98 -23.16
N LYS A 377 6.51 13.83 -24.28
CA LYS A 377 5.41 14.71 -24.68
C LYS A 377 4.24 14.49 -23.72
N VAL A 378 3.74 15.56 -23.11
CA VAL A 378 2.58 15.50 -22.20
C VAL A 378 1.60 16.65 -22.44
N SER A 379 0.34 16.43 -22.10
CA SER A 379 -0.68 17.47 -21.99
C SER A 379 -1.54 17.30 -20.73
N GLY A 380 -2.02 18.42 -20.18
CA GLY A 380 -2.83 18.46 -18.97
C GLY A 380 -2.46 19.66 -18.06
N PRO A 381 -2.88 19.65 -16.78
CA PRO A 381 -3.61 18.59 -16.10
C PRO A 381 -5.08 18.52 -16.55
N PHE A 382 -5.66 17.34 -16.40
CA PHE A 382 -7.06 17.04 -16.72
C PHE A 382 -7.73 16.25 -15.60
N GLY A 383 -9.06 16.09 -15.68
CA GLY A 383 -9.86 15.33 -14.73
C GLY A 383 -10.51 16.16 -13.63
N ALA A 384 -11.58 15.61 -13.07
CA ALA A 384 -12.39 16.21 -12.01
C ALA A 384 -12.46 15.33 -10.73
N PHE A 385 -11.81 14.16 -10.74
CA PHE A 385 -11.72 13.23 -9.62
C PHE A 385 -10.76 13.76 -8.55
N THR A 386 -11.21 14.79 -7.83
CA THR A 386 -10.35 15.63 -6.97
C THR A 386 -10.94 15.81 -5.57
N PHE A 387 -10.06 16.00 -4.59
CA PHE A 387 -10.45 16.37 -3.23
C PHE A 387 -9.37 17.23 -2.57
N THR A 388 -9.73 18.45 -2.19
CA THR A 388 -8.79 19.45 -1.65
C THR A 388 -8.95 19.71 -0.16
N GLY A 389 -9.67 18.85 0.58
CA GLY A 389 -9.96 19.04 2.00
C GLY A 389 -11.06 20.09 2.28
N THR A 390 -11.70 20.61 1.23
CA THR A 390 -12.72 21.67 1.28
C THR A 390 -14.16 21.15 1.24
N ASP A 391 -14.35 19.96 0.66
CA ASP A 391 -15.68 19.50 0.20
C ASP A 391 -16.38 18.57 1.22
N ALA A 392 -15.62 18.11 2.22
CA ALA A 392 -16.04 17.24 3.32
C ALA A 392 -15.01 17.37 4.47
N GLN A 393 -15.40 16.96 5.68
CA GLN A 393 -14.51 16.95 6.87
C GLN A 393 -13.81 15.60 7.09
N SER A 394 -14.07 14.61 6.24
CA SER A 394 -13.37 13.33 6.20
C SER A 394 -13.47 12.72 4.80
N ILE A 395 -12.58 11.80 4.46
CA ILE A 395 -12.60 11.08 3.18
C ILE A 395 -12.27 9.60 3.37
N VAL A 396 -12.99 8.74 2.64
CA VAL A 396 -12.64 7.33 2.45
C VAL A 396 -12.03 7.16 1.06
N LEU A 397 -10.75 6.80 1.02
CA LEU A 397 -10.00 6.47 -0.19
C LEU A 397 -10.02 4.95 -0.38
N ILE A 398 -10.48 4.44 -1.53
CA ILE A 398 -10.58 3.00 -1.80
C ILE A 398 -9.86 2.67 -3.12
N ALA A 399 -8.67 2.09 -3.01
CA ALA A 399 -7.79 1.83 -4.15
C ALA A 399 -7.66 0.33 -4.48
N GLY A 400 -7.58 0.01 -5.78
CA GLY A 400 -7.23 -1.33 -6.27
C GLY A 400 -6.03 -1.30 -7.23
N GLY A 401 -4.95 -2.00 -6.89
CA GLY A 401 -3.74 -2.09 -7.73
C GLY A 401 -3.14 -0.71 -8.06
N VAL A 402 -3.10 -0.35 -9.35
CA VAL A 402 -2.60 0.97 -9.81
C VAL A 402 -3.63 2.11 -9.62
N GLY A 403 -4.88 1.80 -9.27
CA GLY A 403 -5.89 2.77 -8.83
C GLY A 403 -5.55 3.49 -7.52
N ILE A 404 -4.43 3.11 -6.89
CA ILE A 404 -3.80 3.84 -5.79
C ILE A 404 -3.29 5.23 -6.17
N THR A 405 -3.06 5.50 -7.46
CA THR A 405 -2.43 6.73 -7.95
C THR A 405 -3.21 8.03 -7.66
N PRO A 406 -4.53 8.16 -7.92
CA PRO A 406 -5.30 9.31 -7.43
C PRO A 406 -5.31 9.40 -5.90
N MET A 407 -5.38 8.26 -5.20
CA MET A 407 -5.43 8.24 -3.74
C MET A 407 -4.15 8.76 -3.11
N MET A 408 -2.98 8.43 -3.68
CA MET A 408 -1.69 8.97 -3.22
C MET A 408 -1.54 10.45 -3.55
N SER A 409 -2.08 10.92 -4.68
CA SER A 409 -2.14 12.35 -5.02
C SER A 409 -2.88 13.15 -3.94
N VAL A 410 -4.05 12.65 -3.52
CA VAL A 410 -4.87 13.21 -2.43
C VAL A 410 -4.18 13.04 -1.08
N LEU A 411 -3.72 11.85 -0.73
CA LEU A 411 -3.08 11.55 0.56
C LEU A 411 -1.84 12.41 0.82
N ARG A 412 -0.95 12.52 -0.17
CA ARG A 412 0.25 13.36 -0.08
C ARG A 412 -0.15 14.84 0.02
N TYR A 413 -1.16 15.30 -0.72
CA TYR A 413 -1.66 16.68 -0.59
C TYR A 413 -2.21 17.02 0.80
N LEU A 414 -3.09 16.17 1.35
CA LEU A 414 -3.71 16.38 2.66
C LEU A 414 -2.65 16.34 3.78
N THR A 415 -1.69 15.41 3.69
CA THR A 415 -0.60 15.29 4.68
C THR A 415 0.44 16.40 4.57
N ASP A 416 0.78 16.88 3.37
CA ASP A 416 1.66 18.06 3.17
C ASP A 416 1.02 19.35 3.70
N THR A 417 -0.29 19.52 3.49
CA THR A 417 -1.04 20.70 3.95
C THR A 417 -1.47 20.63 5.41
N ALA A 418 -1.13 19.53 6.10
CA ALA A 418 -1.51 19.24 7.49
C ALA A 418 -3.02 19.36 7.74
N TRP A 419 -3.82 18.81 6.82
CA TRP A 419 -5.28 18.75 6.93
C TRP A 419 -5.70 17.94 8.16
N ASP A 420 -6.74 18.43 8.84
CA ASP A 420 -7.19 18.02 10.16
C ASP A 420 -8.35 17.01 10.14
N GLY A 421 -9.01 16.82 8.99
CA GLY A 421 -10.05 15.82 8.79
C GLY A 421 -9.54 14.37 8.76
N ASP A 422 -10.44 13.41 9.00
CA ASP A 422 -10.09 11.98 9.00
C ASP A 422 -9.85 11.44 7.57
N ILE A 423 -8.81 10.63 7.41
CA ILE A 423 -8.47 9.94 6.16
C ILE A 423 -8.50 8.43 6.41
N PHE A 424 -9.50 7.74 5.86
CA PHE A 424 -9.60 6.28 5.88
C PHE A 424 -9.13 5.73 4.54
N PHE A 425 -8.05 4.95 4.50
CA PHE A 425 -7.43 4.49 3.26
C PHE A 425 -7.44 2.96 3.15
N PHE A 426 -8.30 2.46 2.27
CA PHE A 426 -8.40 1.04 1.93
C PHE A 426 -7.62 0.75 0.66
N TYR A 427 -6.75 -0.28 0.69
CA TYR A 427 -5.97 -0.68 -0.48
C TYR A 427 -6.02 -2.19 -0.76
N GLY A 428 -6.57 -2.55 -1.91
CA GLY A 428 -6.52 -3.91 -2.45
C GLY A 428 -5.34 -4.09 -3.39
N ALA A 429 -4.42 -4.99 -3.07
CA ALA A 429 -3.37 -5.46 -3.98
C ALA A 429 -3.55 -6.96 -4.27
N ARG A 430 -2.97 -7.45 -5.38
CA ARG A 430 -2.94 -8.89 -5.68
C ARG A 430 -2.16 -9.62 -4.60
N SER A 431 -0.92 -9.17 -4.37
CA SER A 431 -0.07 -9.69 -3.30
C SER A 431 0.87 -8.62 -2.76
N THR A 432 1.57 -8.96 -1.68
CA THR A 432 2.60 -8.13 -1.02
C THR A 432 3.72 -7.65 -1.95
N GLU A 433 4.10 -8.42 -2.97
CA GLU A 433 5.07 -7.99 -3.99
C GLU A 433 4.53 -6.86 -4.88
N GLU A 434 3.22 -6.68 -4.94
CA GLU A 434 2.52 -5.66 -5.73
C GLU A 434 2.00 -4.50 -4.85
N PHE A 435 2.50 -4.36 -3.61
CA PHE A 435 2.14 -3.27 -2.71
C PHE A 435 2.87 -1.97 -3.08
N VAL A 436 2.36 -1.28 -4.11
CA VAL A 436 2.83 0.03 -4.57
C VAL A 436 2.89 1.03 -3.39
N PHE A 437 3.97 1.82 -3.29
CA PHE A 437 4.19 2.85 -2.27
C PHE A 437 4.19 2.39 -0.79
N ARG A 438 4.27 1.09 -0.48
CA ARG A 438 4.17 0.53 0.88
C ARG A 438 4.94 1.33 1.95
N ASP A 439 6.24 1.52 1.75
CA ASP A 439 7.14 2.18 2.72
C ASP A 439 6.77 3.64 2.99
N GLU A 440 6.19 4.33 2.00
CA GLU A 440 5.63 5.67 2.19
C GLU A 440 4.33 5.64 2.99
N ILE A 441 3.41 4.73 2.65
CA ILE A 441 2.10 4.64 3.31
C ILE A 441 2.29 4.31 4.80
N GLU A 442 3.11 3.30 5.13
CA GLU A 442 3.46 2.98 6.51
C GLU A 442 4.18 4.15 7.22
N ARG A 443 4.97 4.96 6.50
CA ARG A 443 5.64 6.16 7.05
C ARG A 443 4.66 7.30 7.31
N LEU A 444 3.64 7.47 6.47
CA LEU A 444 2.60 8.48 6.64
C LEU A 444 1.67 8.12 7.80
N GLU A 445 1.21 6.87 7.90
CA GLU A 445 0.36 6.42 9.00
C GLU A 445 1.04 6.58 10.37
N ARG A 446 2.32 6.22 10.49
CA ARG A 446 3.13 6.45 11.70
C ARG A 446 3.36 7.93 12.05
N ARG A 447 3.00 8.87 11.16
CA ARG A 447 3.21 10.32 11.34
C ARG A 447 1.91 11.12 11.52
N PHE A 448 0.79 10.66 10.95
CA PHE A 448 -0.48 11.39 10.94
C PHE A 448 -1.56 10.57 11.64
N ALA A 449 -1.94 10.97 12.86
CA ALA A 449 -2.86 10.21 13.71
C ALA A 449 -4.33 10.18 13.20
N ASN A 450 -4.66 11.04 12.23
CA ASN A 450 -5.92 11.09 11.48
C ASN A 450 -5.87 10.30 10.17
N LEU A 451 -4.81 9.54 9.91
CA LEU A 451 -4.70 8.59 8.80
C LEU A 451 -4.85 7.16 9.34
N HIS A 452 -5.76 6.40 8.74
CA HIS A 452 -6.06 5.01 9.10
C HIS A 452 -5.98 4.13 7.86
N VAL A 453 -5.03 3.21 7.80
CA VAL A 453 -4.77 2.39 6.61
C VAL A 453 -5.23 0.94 6.83
N ILE A 454 -6.00 0.40 5.89
CA ILE A 454 -6.30 -1.02 5.79
C ILE A 454 -5.94 -1.49 4.38
N ALA A 455 -4.80 -2.16 4.27
CA ALA A 455 -4.41 -2.86 3.05
C ALA A 455 -4.79 -4.34 3.16
N ALA A 456 -5.26 -4.94 2.05
CA ALA A 456 -5.69 -6.33 1.96
C ALA A 456 -5.16 -6.94 0.65
N MET A 457 -4.49 -8.10 0.76
CA MET A 457 -3.80 -8.76 -0.36
C MET A 457 -3.36 -10.18 0.01
N GLN A 458 -3.02 -11.03 -0.97
CA GLN A 458 -2.43 -12.34 -0.69
C GLN A 458 -0.96 -12.19 -0.25
N ARG A 459 -0.48 -13.05 0.65
CA ARG A 459 0.94 -13.06 1.02
C ARG A 459 1.78 -13.81 -0.03
N SER A 460 2.65 -13.11 -0.75
CA SER A 460 3.66 -13.75 -1.63
C SER A 460 4.68 -14.56 -0.82
N PRO A 461 5.19 -15.70 -1.34
CA PRO A 461 6.28 -16.46 -0.71
C PRO A 461 7.50 -15.58 -0.42
N GLY A 462 8.18 -15.82 0.71
CA GLY A 462 9.34 -15.03 1.14
C GLY A 462 9.02 -13.62 1.69
N THR A 463 7.76 -13.17 1.64
CA THR A 463 7.33 -11.89 2.22
C THR A 463 6.67 -12.06 3.59
N VAL A 464 6.76 -11.04 4.43
CA VAL A 464 6.01 -10.95 5.70
C VAL A 464 4.73 -10.17 5.46
N TRP A 465 3.59 -10.77 5.83
CA TRP A 465 2.29 -10.12 5.87
C TRP A 465 1.57 -10.47 7.16
N MET A 466 0.99 -9.46 7.80
CA MET A 466 0.20 -9.59 9.04
C MET A 466 -1.12 -8.81 8.96
N GLY A 467 -1.42 -8.20 7.81
CA GLY A 467 -2.71 -7.57 7.54
C GLY A 467 -3.74 -8.58 7.01
N PRO A 468 -4.96 -8.14 6.69
CA PRO A 468 -5.97 -8.97 6.03
C PRO A 468 -5.45 -9.65 4.75
N GLU A 469 -5.82 -10.91 4.56
CA GLU A 469 -5.65 -11.62 3.27
C GLU A 469 -6.97 -11.70 2.51
N GLY A 470 -6.92 -11.59 1.18
CA GLY A 470 -8.10 -11.57 0.31
C GLY A 470 -8.60 -10.15 -0.01
N PRO A 471 -9.87 -10.00 -0.48
CA PRO A 471 -10.45 -8.72 -0.83
C PRO A 471 -10.84 -7.88 0.41
N ILE A 472 -11.00 -6.56 0.21
CA ILE A 472 -11.58 -5.67 1.23
C ILE A 472 -13.05 -6.05 1.43
N THR A 473 -13.46 -6.40 2.65
CA THR A 473 -14.86 -6.77 2.97
C THR A 473 -15.62 -5.67 3.69
N ARG A 474 -16.95 -5.83 3.71
CA ARG A 474 -17.91 -4.98 4.42
C ARG A 474 -17.60 -4.83 5.92
N GLU A 475 -17.08 -5.88 6.54
CA GLU A 475 -16.72 -5.96 7.96
C GLU A 475 -15.49 -5.11 8.27
N MET A 476 -14.48 -5.13 7.39
CA MET A 476 -13.29 -4.28 7.51
C MET A 476 -13.67 -2.79 7.46
N ILE A 477 -14.59 -2.45 6.56
CA ILE A 477 -15.11 -1.09 6.40
C ILE A 477 -15.93 -0.66 7.63
N LEU A 478 -16.82 -1.51 8.13
CA LEU A 478 -17.60 -1.23 9.35
C LEU A 478 -16.73 -1.08 10.60
N ALA A 479 -15.70 -1.92 10.75
CA ALA A 479 -14.80 -1.90 11.90
C ALA A 479 -13.94 -0.61 11.95
N ALA A 480 -13.64 -0.03 10.79
CA ALA A 480 -12.70 1.09 10.67
C ALA A 480 -13.34 2.44 10.30
N VAL A 481 -14.60 2.50 9.87
CA VAL A 481 -15.24 3.75 9.42
C VAL A 481 -16.57 4.11 10.16
N PRO A 482 -16.52 4.47 11.47
CA PRO A 482 -16.97 5.76 12.00
C PRO A 482 -18.32 6.40 11.61
N GLU A 483 -19.31 5.67 11.11
CA GLU A 483 -20.49 6.14 10.34
C GLU A 483 -20.18 6.49 8.87
N ILE A 484 -19.86 5.49 8.05
CA ILE A 484 -19.48 5.66 6.64
C ILE A 484 -20.51 6.41 5.77
N ALA A 485 -21.82 6.29 6.02
CA ALA A 485 -22.88 6.87 5.19
C ALA A 485 -22.85 8.42 5.10
N SER A 486 -22.17 9.11 6.03
CA SER A 486 -22.00 10.57 6.02
C SER A 486 -20.72 11.06 5.32
N ARG A 487 -19.84 10.14 4.88
CA ARG A 487 -18.50 10.47 4.38
C ARG A 487 -18.43 10.53 2.85
N ARG A 488 -17.55 11.40 2.35
CA ARG A 488 -17.14 11.42 0.93
C ARG A 488 -16.28 10.20 0.65
N ILE A 489 -16.58 9.48 -0.43
CA ILE A 489 -15.84 8.28 -0.85
C ILE A 489 -15.23 8.52 -2.23
N HIS A 490 -13.94 8.24 -2.36
CA HIS A 490 -13.19 8.27 -3.61
C HIS A 490 -12.68 6.86 -3.89
N MET A 491 -13.09 6.27 -5.01
CA MET A 491 -12.73 4.90 -5.37
C MET A 491 -12.13 4.79 -6.78
N CYS A 492 -11.05 4.02 -6.92
CA CYS A 492 -10.43 3.71 -8.21
C CYS A 492 -9.74 2.33 -8.18
N GLY A 493 -10.01 1.49 -9.18
CA GLY A 493 -9.42 0.15 -9.25
C GLY A 493 -9.94 -0.67 -10.44
N PRO A 494 -9.73 -2.00 -10.44
CA PRO A 494 -10.29 -2.89 -11.46
C PRO A 494 -11.82 -2.87 -11.46
N PRO A 495 -12.49 -3.02 -12.63
CA PRO A 495 -13.96 -2.96 -12.73
C PRO A 495 -14.71 -3.89 -11.76
N ALA A 496 -14.29 -5.15 -11.62
CA ALA A 496 -14.90 -6.10 -10.69
C ALA A 496 -14.82 -5.66 -9.21
N MET A 497 -13.69 -5.08 -8.80
CA MET A 497 -13.50 -4.52 -7.45
C MET A 497 -14.40 -3.31 -7.23
N MET A 498 -14.48 -2.40 -8.20
CA MET A 498 -15.37 -1.23 -8.11
C MET A 498 -16.86 -1.62 -8.09
N GLY A 499 -17.25 -2.63 -8.87
CA GLY A 499 -18.62 -3.15 -8.87
C GLY A 499 -19.02 -3.75 -7.52
N ALA A 500 -18.24 -4.71 -7.01
CA ALA A 500 -18.47 -5.32 -5.69
C ALA A 500 -18.49 -4.27 -4.56
N MET A 501 -17.60 -3.27 -4.64
CA MET A 501 -17.55 -2.20 -3.64
C MET A 501 -18.75 -1.24 -3.72
N ARG A 502 -19.30 -0.93 -4.91
CA ARG A 502 -20.57 -0.17 -4.99
C ARG A 502 -21.69 -0.89 -4.25
N THR A 503 -21.82 -2.21 -4.44
CA THR A 503 -22.81 -3.03 -3.73
C THR A 503 -22.62 -2.95 -2.21
N ILE A 504 -21.38 -3.15 -1.72
CA ILE A 504 -21.05 -3.03 -0.29
C ILE A 504 -21.38 -1.64 0.27
N LEU A 505 -21.05 -0.56 -0.46
CA LEU A 505 -21.32 0.81 0.00
C LEU A 505 -22.83 1.13 0.01
N ALA A 506 -23.60 0.62 -0.96
CA ALA A 506 -25.06 0.72 -0.97
C ALA A 506 -25.71 -0.05 0.19
N GLU A 507 -25.24 -1.26 0.50
CA GLU A 507 -25.65 -2.05 1.68
C GLU A 507 -25.26 -1.42 3.02
N LEU A 508 -24.27 -0.51 3.01
CA LEU A 508 -23.87 0.32 4.15
C LEU A 508 -24.61 1.66 4.19
N GLY A 509 -25.58 1.89 3.30
CA GLY A 509 -26.43 3.08 3.26
C GLY A 509 -25.73 4.35 2.76
N VAL A 510 -24.59 4.22 2.08
CA VAL A 510 -23.89 5.37 1.49
C VAL A 510 -24.69 5.91 0.30
N PRO A 511 -25.05 7.21 0.26
CA PRO A 511 -25.70 7.80 -0.91
C PRO A 511 -24.75 7.83 -2.12
N GLU A 512 -25.22 7.49 -3.32
CA GLU A 512 -24.39 7.49 -4.55
C GLU A 512 -23.72 8.86 -4.80
N ALA A 513 -24.35 9.96 -4.40
CA ALA A 513 -23.78 11.31 -4.48
C ALA A 513 -22.50 11.52 -3.63
N GLN A 514 -22.19 10.62 -2.68
CA GLN A 514 -20.92 10.59 -1.96
C GLN A 514 -19.87 9.71 -2.66
N VAL A 515 -20.28 8.76 -3.51
CA VAL A 515 -19.42 7.75 -4.14
C VAL A 515 -18.86 8.29 -5.45
N HIS A 516 -17.67 8.88 -5.39
CA HIS A 516 -16.95 9.38 -6.56
C HIS A 516 -16.05 8.26 -7.09
N THR A 517 -16.04 8.04 -8.40
CA THR A 517 -15.20 7.02 -9.03
C THR A 517 -14.37 7.50 -10.21
N GLU A 518 -13.17 6.95 -10.34
CA GLU A 518 -12.35 7.01 -11.56
C GLU A 518 -12.00 5.57 -11.99
N ALA A 519 -12.00 5.31 -13.30
CA ALA A 519 -11.80 3.98 -13.87
C ALA A 519 -10.69 4.01 -14.92
N PHE A 520 -9.88 2.94 -14.98
CA PHE A 520 -8.81 2.78 -15.96
C PHE A 520 -9.08 1.53 -16.83
N GLY A 521 -9.12 1.70 -18.15
CA GLY A 521 -9.33 0.60 -19.10
C GLY A 521 -10.06 1.04 -20.38
N PRO A 522 -10.33 0.10 -21.32
CA PRO A 522 -11.31 0.31 -22.38
C PRO A 522 -12.74 0.46 -21.80
N ALA A 523 -13.65 0.96 -22.61
CA ALA A 523 -15.02 1.27 -22.19
C ALA A 523 -15.95 0.04 -22.19
N SER A 524 -16.56 -0.21 -21.04
CA SER A 524 -17.54 -1.27 -20.74
C SER A 524 -17.32 -2.64 -21.41
N LEU A 525 -16.63 -3.50 -20.66
CA LEU A 525 -17.03 -4.91 -20.59
C LEU A 525 -18.25 -5.02 -19.64
N PRO A 526 -19.27 -5.84 -19.95
CA PRO A 526 -20.52 -5.88 -19.18
C PRO A 526 -20.34 -6.28 -17.71
N ALA A 527 -21.23 -5.77 -16.86
CA ALA A 527 -21.38 -6.16 -15.46
C ALA A 527 -22.42 -7.30 -15.29
N ASP A 528 -22.29 -8.38 -16.05
CA ASP A 528 -22.98 -9.64 -15.76
C ASP A 528 -22.10 -10.47 -14.81
N ALA A 529 -22.58 -10.70 -13.59
CA ALA A 529 -21.82 -11.31 -12.52
C ALA A 529 -22.34 -12.72 -12.18
N ASP A 530 -21.99 -13.71 -13.02
CA ASP A 530 -21.97 -15.12 -12.66
C ASP A 530 -20.91 -15.89 -13.47
N GLU A 531 -20.34 -16.94 -12.87
CA GLU A 531 -19.39 -17.93 -13.43
C GLU A 531 -18.24 -17.41 -14.35
N LEU A 532 -17.18 -16.85 -13.74
CA LEU A 532 -15.83 -16.85 -14.32
C LEU A 532 -14.96 -17.97 -13.73
N GLU A 533 -15.36 -19.23 -13.91
CA GLU A 533 -14.44 -20.37 -13.75
C GLU A 533 -13.39 -20.39 -14.87
N VAL A 534 -12.11 -20.46 -14.51
CA VAL A 534 -11.03 -20.61 -15.48
C VAL A 534 -10.96 -22.06 -15.96
N LYS A 535 -11.41 -22.31 -17.19
CA LYS A 535 -11.32 -23.63 -17.83
C LYS A 535 -10.31 -23.61 -19.00
N PRO A 536 -9.39 -24.59 -19.11
CA PRO A 536 -8.39 -24.60 -20.19
C PRO A 536 -9.00 -24.64 -21.59
N ALA A 537 -8.35 -23.96 -22.54
CA ALA A 537 -8.82 -23.83 -23.91
C ALA A 537 -9.03 -25.20 -24.61
N SER A 538 -10.05 -25.26 -25.48
CA SER A 538 -10.33 -26.40 -26.35
C SER A 538 -10.82 -25.92 -27.73
N PRO A 539 -10.76 -26.75 -28.78
CA PRO A 539 -10.76 -26.28 -30.17
C PRO A 539 -12.10 -25.70 -30.67
N PRO A 540 -12.09 -24.87 -31.73
CA PRO A 540 -13.27 -24.14 -32.18
C PRO A 540 -14.23 -25.00 -33.04
N ALA A 541 -15.52 -25.01 -32.70
CA ALA A 541 -16.63 -25.10 -33.66
C ALA A 541 -18.02 -24.81 -33.03
N GLN A 542 -18.86 -24.10 -33.80
CA GLN A 542 -20.32 -24.23 -33.94
C GLN A 542 -21.28 -23.76 -32.82
N ASP A 543 -21.94 -22.63 -33.13
CA ASP A 543 -23.38 -22.39 -33.07
C ASP A 543 -24.19 -22.73 -31.80
N GLN A 544 -24.39 -21.71 -30.94
CA GLN A 544 -25.70 -21.40 -30.35
C GLN A 544 -25.96 -19.87 -30.38
N PRO A 545 -27.22 -19.41 -30.35
CA PRO A 545 -27.58 -18.12 -30.94
C PRO A 545 -27.32 -16.92 -30.01
N ALA A 546 -26.77 -15.86 -30.60
CA ALA A 546 -26.68 -14.56 -29.94
C ALA A 546 -28.06 -13.87 -29.84
N GLY A 547 -28.19 -12.94 -28.89
CA GLY A 547 -29.15 -11.84 -28.98
C GLY A 547 -28.93 -11.02 -30.26
N PRO A 548 -29.87 -10.14 -30.65
CA PRO A 548 -29.91 -9.52 -31.99
C PRO A 548 -28.55 -8.93 -32.38
N ALA A 549 -27.87 -9.60 -33.31
CA ALA A 549 -26.51 -9.30 -33.69
C ALA A 549 -26.46 -7.98 -34.47
N VAL A 550 -26.15 -6.89 -33.75
CA VAL A 550 -25.91 -5.57 -34.33
C VAL A 550 -24.75 -5.68 -35.31
N ALA A 551 -25.02 -5.32 -36.58
CA ALA A 551 -24.02 -5.40 -37.63
C ALA A 551 -22.84 -4.44 -37.35
N PRO A 552 -21.59 -4.78 -37.74
CA PRO A 552 -20.49 -3.82 -37.67
C PRO A 552 -20.81 -2.59 -38.53
N SER A 553 -20.67 -1.42 -37.92
CA SER A 553 -21.05 -0.13 -38.50
C SER A 553 -19.82 0.67 -38.96
N THR A 554 -20.02 1.90 -39.40
CA THR A 554 -18.94 2.84 -39.76
C THR A 554 -19.22 4.18 -39.09
N VAL A 555 -18.23 4.69 -38.37
CA VAL A 555 -18.23 6.06 -37.85
C VAL A 555 -17.47 6.96 -38.82
N THR A 556 -17.99 8.17 -39.06
CA THR A 556 -17.28 9.22 -39.79
C THR A 556 -17.12 10.44 -38.91
N PHE A 557 -15.88 10.92 -38.83
CA PHE A 557 -15.46 12.05 -38.03
C PHE A 557 -15.42 13.29 -38.95
N SER A 558 -16.38 14.20 -38.79
CA SER A 558 -16.69 15.24 -39.80
C SER A 558 -15.71 16.41 -39.87
N VAL A 559 -14.92 16.64 -38.82
CA VAL A 559 -13.91 17.71 -38.73
C VAL A 559 -12.56 17.21 -39.24
N SER A 560 -12.19 15.97 -38.88
CA SER A 560 -10.98 15.32 -39.40
C SER A 560 -11.15 14.73 -40.81
N GLY A 561 -12.39 14.44 -41.24
CA GLY A 561 -12.71 13.85 -42.54
C GLY A 561 -12.39 12.34 -42.66
N VAL A 562 -12.17 11.67 -41.53
CA VAL A 562 -11.77 10.25 -41.46
C VAL A 562 -13.00 9.37 -41.20
N SER A 563 -13.06 8.20 -41.83
CA SER A 563 -14.05 7.16 -41.53
C SER A 563 -13.37 5.91 -40.97
N ALA A 564 -13.94 5.31 -39.93
CA ALA A 564 -13.44 4.12 -39.26
C ALA A 564 -14.53 3.05 -39.13
N ALA A 565 -14.12 1.78 -39.07
CA ALA A 565 -15.03 0.71 -38.70
C ALA A 565 -15.44 0.89 -37.22
N LEU A 566 -16.70 0.62 -36.90
CA LEU A 566 -17.22 0.61 -35.53
C LEU A 566 -17.96 -0.71 -35.27
N PRO A 567 -17.23 -1.74 -34.78
CA PRO A 567 -17.82 -2.98 -34.26
C PRO A 567 -18.82 -2.71 -33.14
N ALA A 568 -19.85 -3.56 -33.01
CA ALA A 568 -20.92 -3.37 -32.03
C ALA A 568 -20.47 -3.40 -30.55
N ASN A 569 -19.29 -3.96 -30.28
CA ASN A 569 -18.68 -4.02 -28.94
C ASN A 569 -17.75 -2.83 -28.61
N GLU A 570 -17.38 -2.03 -29.62
CA GLU A 570 -16.38 -0.94 -29.53
C GLU A 570 -17.07 0.43 -29.43
N THR A 571 -16.47 1.39 -28.71
CA THR A 571 -17.01 2.75 -28.61
C THR A 571 -16.50 3.69 -29.71
N VAL A 572 -17.26 4.76 -29.96
CA VAL A 572 -16.86 5.86 -30.88
C VAL A 572 -15.48 6.43 -30.53
N LEU A 573 -15.12 6.50 -29.24
CA LEU A 573 -13.80 6.94 -28.80
C LEU A 573 -12.70 5.93 -29.17
N GLU A 574 -12.95 4.63 -29.06
CA GLU A 574 -11.96 3.60 -29.39
C GLU A 574 -11.73 3.52 -30.90
N ALA A 575 -12.79 3.61 -31.70
CA ALA A 575 -12.69 3.76 -33.15
C ALA A 575 -11.97 5.06 -33.56
N ALA A 576 -12.14 6.16 -32.81
CA ALA A 576 -11.39 7.40 -33.02
C ALA A 576 -9.89 7.21 -32.72
N GLU A 577 -9.54 6.57 -31.59
CA GLU A 577 -8.14 6.25 -31.27
C GLU A 577 -7.49 5.33 -32.30
N GLY A 578 -8.22 4.32 -32.79
CA GLY A 578 -7.76 3.41 -33.83
C GLY A 578 -7.56 4.08 -35.20
N ALA A 579 -8.29 5.16 -35.47
CA ALA A 579 -8.21 5.95 -36.70
C ALA A 579 -7.32 7.21 -36.59
N GLY A 580 -6.76 7.50 -35.41
CA GLY A 580 -5.93 8.68 -35.17
C GLY A 580 -6.69 10.01 -35.03
N VAL A 581 -7.98 9.96 -34.73
CA VAL A 581 -8.85 11.15 -34.56
C VAL A 581 -8.84 11.63 -33.10
N GLU A 582 -8.70 12.94 -32.89
CA GLU A 582 -8.53 13.54 -31.57
C GLU A 582 -9.87 13.88 -30.89
N ILE A 583 -10.40 12.94 -30.11
CA ILE A 583 -11.47 13.20 -29.14
C ILE A 583 -10.84 13.32 -27.73
N PRO A 584 -11.03 14.43 -27.00
CA PRO A 584 -10.58 14.55 -25.60
C PRO A 584 -11.24 13.50 -24.70
N TYR A 585 -10.53 12.95 -23.72
CA TYR A 585 -11.13 12.00 -22.77
C TYR A 585 -10.46 11.98 -21.39
N ALA A 586 -11.22 11.49 -20.41
CA ALA A 586 -10.79 11.20 -19.05
C ALA A 586 -11.22 9.79 -18.61
N CYS A 587 -12.29 9.66 -17.81
CA CYS A 587 -12.62 8.43 -17.06
C CYS A 587 -13.01 7.19 -17.88
N ARG A 588 -13.30 7.33 -19.18
CA ARG A 588 -13.86 6.30 -20.08
C ARG A 588 -15.16 5.57 -19.66
N VAL A 589 -15.71 5.84 -18.47
CA VAL A 589 -16.94 5.23 -17.92
C VAL A 589 -18.13 6.20 -17.86
N GLY A 590 -18.20 7.16 -18.76
CA GLY A 590 -19.40 8.01 -18.91
C GLY A 590 -19.71 8.99 -17.78
N GLN A 591 -18.80 9.23 -16.83
CA GLN A 591 -19.04 10.13 -15.67
C GLN A 591 -18.45 11.54 -15.81
N CYS A 592 -17.41 11.72 -16.64
CA CYS A 592 -16.55 12.92 -16.60
C CYS A 592 -16.90 14.08 -17.56
N GLY A 593 -17.77 13.87 -18.55
CA GLY A 593 -18.09 14.86 -19.60
C GLY A 593 -16.95 15.24 -20.58
N VAL A 594 -15.70 14.84 -20.35
CA VAL A 594 -14.55 15.27 -21.18
C VAL A 594 -14.64 14.80 -22.65
N CYS A 595 -15.30 13.66 -22.89
CA CYS A 595 -15.47 13.06 -24.23
C CYS A 595 -16.83 13.37 -24.87
N VAL A 596 -17.47 14.48 -24.48
CA VAL A 596 -18.67 14.98 -25.14
C VAL A 596 -18.32 15.37 -26.58
N VAL A 597 -18.97 14.71 -27.54
CA VAL A 597 -18.93 15.03 -28.98
C VAL A 597 -20.35 15.12 -29.50
N LYS A 598 -20.58 15.82 -30.61
CA LYS A 598 -21.91 15.91 -31.19
C LYS A 598 -22.17 14.76 -32.15
N LEU A 599 -23.33 14.12 -32.03
CA LEU A 599 -23.84 13.20 -33.04
C LEU A 599 -24.57 14.03 -34.11
N LEU A 600 -24.11 13.95 -35.35
CA LEU A 600 -24.65 14.69 -36.49
C LEU A 600 -25.63 13.83 -37.31
N GLU A 601 -25.31 12.55 -37.49
CA GLU A 601 -26.16 11.56 -38.16
C GLU A 601 -26.01 10.18 -37.51
N GLY A 602 -27.02 9.32 -37.65
CA GLY A 602 -27.05 7.96 -37.07
C GLY A 602 -27.66 7.90 -35.67
N GLU A 603 -27.53 6.74 -35.02
CA GLU A 603 -28.01 6.47 -33.65
C GLU A 603 -26.96 5.68 -32.87
N VAL A 604 -26.85 5.93 -31.57
CA VAL A 604 -25.93 5.24 -30.66
C VAL A 604 -26.63 4.80 -29.38
N THR A 605 -26.18 3.68 -28.81
CA THR A 605 -26.48 3.32 -27.42
C THR A 605 -25.40 3.87 -26.49
N MET A 606 -25.78 4.23 -25.26
CA MET A 606 -24.86 4.60 -24.19
C MET A 606 -25.31 3.89 -22.91
N GLU A 607 -24.37 3.27 -22.21
CA GLU A 607 -24.64 2.53 -20.96
C GLU A 607 -24.65 3.46 -19.74
N VAL A 608 -23.68 4.38 -19.67
CA VAL A 608 -23.60 5.41 -18.62
C VAL A 608 -23.65 6.82 -19.24
N GLU A 609 -24.70 7.58 -18.92
CA GLU A 609 -24.90 8.95 -19.43
C GLU A 609 -24.58 10.05 -18.41
N THR A 610 -24.17 9.70 -17.18
CA THR A 610 -24.10 10.64 -16.03
C THR A 610 -23.22 11.87 -16.21
N GLY A 611 -22.22 11.81 -17.10
CA GLY A 611 -21.32 12.92 -17.44
C GLY A 611 -21.81 13.82 -18.57
N LEU A 612 -23.00 13.59 -19.11
CA LEU A 612 -23.65 14.41 -20.12
C LEU A 612 -24.71 15.29 -19.45
N ALA A 613 -24.69 16.60 -19.66
CA ALA A 613 -25.74 17.46 -19.11
C ALA A 613 -27.07 17.21 -19.85
N PRO A 614 -28.24 17.31 -19.18
CA PRO A 614 -29.53 17.12 -19.85
C PRO A 614 -29.74 18.04 -21.06
N SER A 615 -29.28 19.30 -20.96
CA SER A 615 -29.25 20.27 -22.06
C SER A 615 -28.47 19.80 -23.28
N ASP A 616 -27.44 19.00 -23.07
CA ASP A 616 -26.50 18.60 -24.12
C ASP A 616 -27.04 17.35 -24.81
N LYS A 617 -27.65 16.43 -24.04
CA LYS A 617 -28.46 15.32 -24.57
C LYS A 617 -29.60 15.83 -25.47
N GLU A 618 -30.31 16.87 -25.05
CA GLU A 618 -31.35 17.53 -25.87
C GLU A 618 -30.81 18.14 -27.17
N GLN A 619 -29.52 18.49 -27.22
CA GLN A 619 -28.84 19.07 -28.40
C GLN A 619 -28.13 18.03 -29.29
N GLY A 620 -28.29 16.73 -29.00
CA GLY A 620 -27.66 15.64 -29.77
C GLY A 620 -26.19 15.39 -29.43
N TYR A 621 -25.71 15.84 -28.27
CA TYR A 621 -24.39 15.46 -27.77
C TYR A 621 -24.40 14.05 -27.17
N VAL A 622 -23.28 13.35 -27.32
CA VAL A 622 -23.06 11.98 -26.84
C VAL A 622 -21.69 11.85 -26.19
N LEU A 623 -21.55 10.90 -25.26
CA LEU A 623 -20.26 10.58 -24.64
C LEU A 623 -19.53 9.58 -25.52
N ALA A 624 -18.49 9.99 -26.23
CA ALA A 624 -17.77 9.12 -27.18
C ALA A 624 -17.21 7.85 -26.52
N CYS A 625 -16.87 7.89 -25.23
CA CYS A 625 -16.42 6.73 -24.45
C CYS A 625 -17.54 5.77 -24.00
N GLN A 626 -18.78 5.98 -24.44
CA GLN A 626 -19.94 5.15 -24.10
C GLN A 626 -20.82 4.87 -25.32
N ALA A 627 -20.81 5.78 -26.30
CA ALA A 627 -21.51 5.63 -27.58
C ALA A 627 -21.01 4.39 -28.34
N LYS A 628 -21.87 3.39 -28.49
CA LYS A 628 -21.69 2.21 -29.37
C LYS A 628 -22.74 2.27 -30.49
N GLY A 629 -22.38 1.88 -31.71
CA GLY A 629 -23.24 2.05 -32.90
C GLY A 629 -24.40 1.06 -32.95
N THR A 630 -25.58 1.48 -33.43
CA THR A 630 -26.78 0.62 -33.59
C THR A 630 -26.76 -0.27 -34.84
N GLY A 631 -25.63 -0.38 -35.53
CA GLY A 631 -25.50 -1.10 -36.81
C GLY A 631 -25.85 -0.27 -38.04
N THR A 632 -26.17 1.01 -37.84
CA THR A 632 -26.27 2.02 -38.91
C THR A 632 -24.97 2.85 -38.98
N PRO A 633 -24.57 3.37 -40.16
CA PRO A 633 -23.48 4.34 -40.23
C PRO A 633 -23.83 5.62 -39.46
N LEU A 634 -22.84 6.24 -38.83
CA LEU A 634 -23.03 7.42 -37.99
C LEU A 634 -21.93 8.46 -38.19
N VAL A 635 -22.27 9.72 -37.98
CA VAL A 635 -21.39 10.88 -38.21
C VAL A 635 -21.28 11.68 -36.92
N VAL A 636 -20.06 12.00 -36.49
CA VAL A 636 -19.79 12.77 -35.26
C VAL A 636 -18.88 13.98 -35.52
N GLU A 637 -19.04 15.03 -34.73
CA GLU A 637 -18.29 16.29 -34.82
C GLU A 637 -16.91 16.17 -34.13
N ALA A 638 -15.97 15.48 -34.82
CA ALA A 638 -14.54 15.32 -34.48
C ALA A 638 -13.69 15.03 -35.74
#